data_AF-A0A087A512-F1
#
_entry.id   AF-A0A087A512-F1
#
_cell.length_a   1.000
_cell.length_b   1.000
_cell.length_c   1.000
_cell.angle_alpha   90.00
_cell.angle_beta   90.00
_cell.angle_gamma   90.00
#
_symmetry.space_group_name_H-M   'P 1'
#
loop_
_entity.id
_entity.type
_entity.pdbx_description
1 polymer ?
#
loop_
_entity_poly.entity_id
_entity_poly.type
_entity_poly.pdbx_seq_one_letter_code
_entity_poly.pdbx_strand_id
1 'polypeptide(L)'
;MNRGTTKGPRKLVALLAAVCTLGALAVVPTANAVDDGSFGTDAVPYSEEVVKAVTTTTPAEAALQPAQLKEIKTPTLAVASGSSSSNGLLQGNVSGVRPNAVAKDWQKTIDEAKEGSTVTLTGAISSGLNVNKKLTITAAKDAVFTGSLRIMADDVTVKGVNFKLDPATNKNAQNIVIVGTKNVTITGNTFTIAAGDPAAGASANKDWQPSSVWLQNGAADTVISGNTFKLGQVVNNSSVGVNLVGGPAEAPITGTVIKNNTVSAGPKSGDGVSGSMMFVVGNGNTKTGYGITDLTFSGNTVTNDTGLAAQYSRVYGIAITATKGATISGNTIGGYMAVSYSTWPGQGPNDDVTVSGNTLDAYAAIFFGNGNESHVTTKGLTVKNNTYGKNTEFQVTGGNLLVADQNGRVYPSINAAINGGDDDGSPYVELLRSFAEPIVIKQNQTVTLELNGYTLSNGASTVRRHTIVNRGKLTVKDSSAAKTGSVDNTANGAAAIANYTTGTVTIESGRFTRSAEASSYDPKTDKAVSGGNSYYVIKNFGVMNITSGDFYFGVGESGNDGYYSSLIANGWYSKNESPDYNPYGGENGAGATLNISGGTFRGGKITIKNDDYGILNISGGEIKQPTEQFYAVLNYNVAKITGGTITAPEKPLGASGIKGAAADKGETTLGGKVEITSDKGYALRALDNGKLTVTGGKYYSGNKKSVSKLKESEHGTPSIAISGGRFNVEPTEKELADGYVAVKDDADKTYPYTVVKYTEPSPEPEPGPSPNPDPTPSPNPTPTPTPTVTAVPVYRVYDVNSGLHHYTTSEAERDHLVRLGWRDEGTSFKAAKEDASNKNLKPVYREYNPNDGNHNWTMSKAEHDHLVRVGWHDEGVAWYVDASASTEVYRLYNPNSGEHVYTTSWAEYESVGRAGWHQEGVAWQSLD
;
A
#
# COMPACT_ATOMS: atom_id res chain seq x y z
N MET A 1 -26.69 65.39 38.11
CA MET A 1 -26.63 64.26 39.07
C MET A 1 -25.37 63.45 38.80
N ASN A 2 -24.85 62.87 39.88
CA ASN A 2 -23.46 62.46 40.13
C ASN A 2 -22.80 61.48 39.13
N ARG A 3 -21.51 61.77 38.87
CA ARG A 3 -20.28 60.91 38.85
C ARG A 3 -20.32 59.69 37.92
N GLY A 4 -19.43 59.56 36.92
CA GLY A 4 -17.96 59.68 36.98
C GLY A 4 -17.36 58.25 36.91
N THR A 5 -16.28 57.91 36.23
CA THR A 5 -15.10 58.67 35.81
C THR A 5 -14.27 57.86 34.80
N THR A 6 -13.65 58.59 33.89
CA THR A 6 -12.49 58.22 33.05
C THR A 6 -11.22 58.18 33.92
N LYS A 7 -10.05 57.60 33.57
CA LYS A 7 -9.03 58.01 32.57
C LYS A 7 -7.72 57.21 32.86
N GLY A 8 -6.81 57.07 31.87
CA GLY A 8 -5.46 56.43 31.94
C GLY A 8 -4.42 57.19 32.81
N PRO A 9 -3.09 57.31 32.49
CA PRO A 9 -2.28 56.85 31.35
C PRO A 9 -0.79 56.41 31.72
N ARG A 10 0.10 56.46 30.70
CA ARG A 10 1.53 56.06 30.49
C ARG A 10 2.66 56.49 31.48
N LYS A 11 3.84 55.86 31.28
CA LYS A 11 5.29 56.25 31.48
C LYS A 11 5.97 55.70 32.77
N LEU A 12 7.28 55.43 32.90
CA LEU A 12 8.51 55.25 32.08
C LEU A 12 9.69 55.02 33.11
N VAL A 13 10.76 54.33 32.72
CA VAL A 13 12.17 54.36 33.24
C VAL A 13 12.60 53.50 34.46
N ALA A 14 13.82 52.96 34.31
CA ALA A 14 14.61 51.99 35.06
C ALA A 14 15.62 52.58 36.09
N LEU A 15 16.23 51.70 36.92
CA LEU A 15 17.58 51.83 37.55
C LEU A 15 17.98 50.44 38.15
N LEU A 16 19.04 49.73 37.68
CA LEU A 16 20.48 49.72 38.09
C LEU A 16 20.73 49.41 39.60
N ALA A 17 21.66 48.56 40.08
CA ALA A 17 22.86 47.91 39.50
C ALA A 17 23.49 46.80 40.42
N ALA A 18 24.26 45.87 39.81
CA ALA A 18 25.59 45.29 40.16
C ALA A 18 25.79 44.42 41.46
N VAL A 19 26.67 43.39 41.61
CA VAL A 19 27.87 42.80 40.94
C VAL A 19 28.03 41.31 41.39
N CYS A 20 28.43 40.38 40.51
CA CYS A 20 29.57 39.41 40.66
C CYS A 20 29.50 38.21 39.68
N THR A 21 30.67 37.87 39.16
CA THR A 21 31.07 37.01 38.02
C THR A 21 31.13 35.50 38.28
N LEU A 22 30.90 34.67 37.24
CA LEU A 22 31.87 33.70 36.65
C LEU A 22 31.28 32.84 35.49
N GLY A 23 31.99 32.85 34.33
CA GLY A 23 32.20 31.77 33.32
C GLY A 23 31.00 31.17 32.56
N ALA A 24 30.71 31.55 31.29
CA ALA A 24 31.25 31.05 30.00
C ALA A 24 30.72 29.63 29.62
N LEU A 25 30.24 29.31 28.40
CA LEU A 25 30.59 29.74 27.04
C LEU A 25 29.36 29.93 26.12
N ALA A 26 29.60 30.67 25.04
CA ALA A 26 28.64 31.33 24.17
C ALA A 26 27.97 30.45 23.09
N VAL A 27 26.69 30.74 22.84
CA VAL A 27 26.03 30.61 21.54
C VAL A 27 25.31 31.93 21.30
N VAL A 28 25.69 32.68 20.26
CA VAL A 28 24.87 33.77 19.72
C VAL A 28 24.91 33.69 18.19
N PRO A 29 23.74 33.81 17.52
CA PRO A 29 23.55 33.72 16.09
C PRO A 29 23.64 35.10 15.41
N THR A 30 23.87 35.13 14.10
CA THR A 30 23.55 36.27 13.22
C THR A 30 23.25 35.70 11.82
N ALA A 31 22.02 35.76 11.31
CA ALA A 31 21.33 36.90 10.72
C ALA A 31 21.73 37.15 9.24
N ASN A 32 20.72 36.97 8.38
CA ASN A 32 20.69 37.21 6.95
C ASN A 32 21.03 38.67 6.58
N ALA A 33 21.79 38.84 5.50
CA ALA A 33 21.58 39.87 4.49
C ALA A 33 22.22 39.45 3.16
N VAL A 34 21.58 39.90 2.09
CA VAL A 34 21.67 39.48 0.68
C VAL A 34 22.86 40.13 -0.01
N ASP A 35 23.57 39.40 -0.88
CA ASP A 35 24.28 40.01 -2.01
C ASP A 35 24.32 39.06 -3.22
N ASP A 36 24.31 39.68 -4.39
CA ASP A 36 24.02 39.12 -5.70
C ASP A 36 25.26 38.55 -6.42
N GLY A 37 25.02 37.68 -7.40
CA GLY A 37 25.94 37.49 -8.53
C GLY A 37 27.10 36.47 -8.37
N SER A 38 27.03 35.47 -9.25
CA SER A 38 28.13 34.70 -9.85
C SER A 38 28.51 33.34 -9.23
N PHE A 39 28.73 32.40 -10.16
CA PHE A 39 28.93 30.97 -10.00
C PHE A 39 30.10 30.60 -9.09
N GLY A 40 29.89 29.61 -8.20
CA GLY A 40 30.94 28.99 -7.41
C GLY A 40 30.46 27.72 -6.73
N THR A 41 31.11 26.62 -7.06
CA THR A 41 31.02 25.29 -6.47
C THR A 41 31.42 25.31 -4.99
N ASP A 42 30.61 24.78 -4.08
CA ASP A 42 31.11 24.30 -2.78
C ASP A 42 30.33 23.05 -2.35
N ALA A 43 30.99 21.90 -2.52
CA ALA A 43 30.67 20.67 -1.83
C ALA A 43 31.17 20.81 -0.39
N VAL A 44 30.29 20.56 0.58
CA VAL A 44 30.67 20.46 1.99
C VAL A 44 31.54 19.19 2.16
N PRO A 45 32.74 19.26 2.76
CA PRO A 45 33.62 18.11 2.90
C PRO A 45 33.12 17.18 4.01
N TYR A 46 32.93 15.89 3.70
CA TYR A 46 32.81 14.86 4.72
C TYR A 46 34.21 14.33 5.07
N SER A 47 34.54 14.46 6.35
CA SER A 47 35.78 14.02 6.98
C SER A 47 35.94 12.50 6.93
N GLU A 48 37.13 12.05 6.54
CA GLU A 48 37.61 10.68 6.74
C GLU A 48 37.66 10.36 8.25
N GLU A 49 36.76 9.50 8.73
CA GLU A 49 37.03 8.58 9.84
C GLU A 49 35.86 7.58 9.92
N VAL A 50 36.17 6.33 10.30
CA VAL A 50 35.30 5.14 10.35
C VAL A 50 35.23 4.31 9.06
N VAL A 51 36.36 3.74 8.63
CA VAL A 51 36.43 2.33 8.17
C VAL A 51 37.74 1.70 8.67
N LYS A 52 37.73 1.23 9.92
CA LYS A 52 38.67 0.23 10.44
C LYS A 52 37.87 -0.84 11.17
N ALA A 53 37.34 -1.80 10.42
CA ALA A 53 37.13 -3.18 10.85
C ALA A 53 36.69 -4.00 9.63
N VAL A 54 37.07 -5.27 9.64
CA VAL A 54 36.84 -6.30 8.59
C VAL A 54 37.88 -6.32 7.47
N THR A 55 39.12 -6.63 7.85
CA THR A 55 39.97 -7.49 7.03
C THR A 55 39.69 -8.97 7.33
N THR A 56 39.96 -9.81 6.34
CA THR A 56 39.95 -11.29 6.31
C THR A 56 38.66 -11.98 5.84
N THR A 57 38.55 -12.19 4.53
CA THR A 57 38.57 -13.53 3.91
C THR A 57 38.63 -13.38 2.38
N THR A 58 39.73 -13.83 1.78
CA THR A 58 39.94 -13.97 0.33
C THR A 58 39.82 -15.46 -0.05
N PRO A 59 39.76 -15.84 -1.34
CA PRO A 59 38.56 -16.35 -1.97
C PRO A 59 38.70 -17.82 -2.43
N ALA A 60 37.56 -18.47 -2.75
CA ALA A 60 37.56 -19.70 -3.54
C ALA A 60 37.15 -19.38 -4.98
N GLU A 61 38.15 -19.35 -5.86
CA GLU A 61 38.01 -19.34 -7.31
C GLU A 61 37.47 -20.68 -7.82
N ALA A 62 36.46 -20.63 -8.69
CA ALA A 62 36.19 -21.68 -9.65
C ALA A 62 36.33 -21.08 -11.06
N ALA A 63 37.48 -21.34 -11.66
CA ALA A 63 37.83 -20.95 -13.01
C ALA A 63 37.12 -21.83 -14.05
N LEU A 64 36.60 -21.22 -15.11
CA LEU A 64 36.44 -21.85 -16.41
C LEU A 64 36.98 -20.91 -17.49
N GLN A 65 38.07 -21.33 -18.12
CA GLN A 65 38.75 -20.67 -19.23
C GLN A 65 37.95 -20.80 -20.54
N PRO A 66 38.01 -19.81 -21.46
CA PRO A 66 37.69 -20.04 -22.86
C PRO A 66 38.94 -20.45 -23.65
N ALA A 67 38.97 -21.70 -24.11
CA ALA A 67 39.96 -22.20 -25.05
C ALA A 67 39.52 -21.94 -26.51
N GLN A 68 40.41 -21.23 -27.22
CA GLN A 68 40.83 -21.38 -28.62
C GLN A 68 39.83 -21.67 -29.76
N LEU A 69 39.85 -20.70 -30.69
CA LEU A 69 39.48 -20.76 -32.10
C LEU A 69 39.93 -22.02 -32.85
N LYS A 70 39.03 -22.61 -33.64
CA LYS A 70 39.36 -23.35 -34.86
C LYS A 70 38.26 -23.19 -35.93
N GLU A 71 38.75 -22.94 -37.14
CA GLU A 71 38.03 -22.76 -38.41
C GLU A 71 37.00 -23.84 -38.72
N ILE A 72 35.86 -23.46 -39.29
CA ILE A 72 35.14 -24.29 -40.26
C ILE A 72 34.71 -23.44 -41.46
N LYS A 73 35.24 -23.84 -42.62
CA LYS A 73 34.99 -23.35 -43.97
C LYS A 73 33.51 -23.50 -44.35
N THR A 74 32.94 -22.46 -44.94
CA THR A 74 31.71 -22.55 -45.74
C THR A 74 32.05 -22.94 -47.19
N PRO A 75 31.35 -23.92 -47.80
CA PRO A 75 31.68 -24.41 -49.12
C PRO A 75 31.12 -23.53 -50.25
N THR A 76 31.91 -23.42 -51.30
CA THR A 76 31.52 -22.92 -52.62
C THR A 76 30.71 -23.99 -53.36
N LEU A 77 29.62 -23.61 -54.03
CA LEU A 77 29.02 -24.36 -55.14
C LEU A 77 28.65 -23.39 -56.26
N ALA A 78 28.96 -23.81 -57.48
CA ALA A 78 29.09 -23.02 -58.69
C ALA A 78 27.89 -23.17 -59.65
N VAL A 79 27.56 -22.06 -60.32
CA VAL A 79 27.25 -21.86 -61.77
C VAL A 79 26.14 -22.69 -62.47
N ALA A 80 25.19 -21.96 -63.11
CA ALA A 80 24.71 -22.12 -64.49
C ALA A 80 23.83 -20.89 -64.88
N SER A 81 24.33 -19.94 -65.67
CA SER A 81 24.15 -19.76 -67.13
C SER A 81 22.80 -19.17 -67.57
N GLY A 82 22.85 -17.98 -68.17
CA GLY A 82 21.74 -17.33 -68.87
C GLY A 82 22.20 -16.06 -69.58
N SER A 83 22.65 -16.23 -70.83
CA SER A 83 23.16 -15.22 -71.75
C SER A 83 22.11 -14.21 -72.23
N SER A 84 22.51 -12.96 -72.49
CA SER A 84 22.35 -12.32 -73.82
C SER A 84 22.96 -10.91 -73.85
N SER A 85 23.97 -10.74 -74.73
CA SER A 85 24.24 -9.62 -75.67
C SER A 85 23.93 -8.17 -75.24
N SER A 86 24.80 -7.16 -75.45
CA SER A 86 25.59 -6.88 -76.66
C SER A 86 26.63 -5.78 -76.45
N ASN A 87 27.80 -5.96 -77.09
CA ASN A 87 28.73 -5.01 -77.76
C ASN A 87 28.56 -3.48 -77.57
N GLY A 88 29.61 -2.68 -77.44
CA GLY A 88 31.03 -3.00 -77.63
C GLY A 88 32.02 -1.84 -77.43
N LEU A 89 33.29 -2.25 -77.47
CA LEU A 89 34.51 -1.58 -77.97
C LEU A 89 34.74 -0.08 -77.66
N LEU A 90 35.79 0.22 -76.87
CA LEU A 90 37.11 0.64 -77.41
C LEU A 90 38.15 0.82 -76.29
N GLN A 91 39.39 0.52 -76.65
CA GLN A 91 40.61 0.54 -75.83
C GLN A 91 41.11 1.96 -75.52
N GLY A 92 41.87 2.12 -74.42
CA GLY A 92 42.73 3.27 -74.19
C GLY A 92 43.44 3.22 -72.84
N ASN A 93 44.68 2.72 -72.82
CA ASN A 93 45.63 2.93 -71.72
C ASN A 93 46.00 4.41 -71.64
N VAL A 94 45.74 5.09 -70.52
CA VAL A 94 46.57 6.22 -70.03
C VAL A 94 46.51 6.27 -68.50
N SER A 95 47.69 6.33 -67.88
CA SER A 95 47.92 6.69 -66.49
C SER A 95 47.17 7.97 -66.07
N GLY A 96 46.48 7.94 -64.92
CA GLY A 96 45.88 9.16 -64.38
C GLY A 96 45.28 8.93 -63.00
N VAL A 97 45.92 9.52 -61.99
CA VAL A 97 45.39 9.95 -60.69
C VAL A 97 43.88 9.66 -60.48
N ARG A 98 43.54 8.82 -59.49
CA ARG A 98 42.17 8.79 -58.96
C ARG A 98 41.84 10.19 -58.43
N PRO A 99 40.77 10.87 -58.91
CA PRO A 99 40.38 12.15 -58.35
C PRO A 99 40.04 11.96 -56.88
N ASN A 100 40.59 12.81 -56.01
CA ASN A 100 40.04 13.02 -54.68
C ASN A 100 38.53 13.28 -54.85
N ALA A 101 37.69 12.45 -54.23
CA ALA A 101 36.26 12.67 -54.19
C ALA A 101 36.01 14.08 -53.65
N VAL A 102 35.48 14.97 -54.49
CA VAL A 102 35.06 16.31 -54.06
C VAL A 102 34.08 16.11 -52.92
N ALA A 103 34.36 16.73 -51.77
CA ALA A 103 33.43 16.71 -50.64
C ALA A 103 32.07 17.20 -51.14
N LYS A 104 31.05 16.34 -51.02
CA LYS A 104 29.71 16.65 -51.51
C LYS A 104 29.15 17.82 -50.71
N ASP A 105 28.75 18.88 -51.39
CA ASP A 105 28.09 20.03 -50.75
C ASP A 105 26.66 19.65 -50.35
N TRP A 106 26.52 19.23 -49.10
CA TRP A 106 25.24 18.82 -48.55
C TRP A 106 24.26 19.97 -48.36
N GLN A 107 24.74 21.19 -48.11
CA GLN A 107 23.84 22.35 -47.98
C GLN A 107 23.20 22.64 -49.33
N LYS A 108 24.01 22.71 -50.39
CA LYS A 108 23.50 22.87 -51.75
C LYS A 108 22.50 21.77 -52.12
N THR A 109 22.79 20.52 -51.75
CA THR A 109 21.88 19.38 -51.98
C THR A 109 20.52 19.59 -51.29
N ILE A 110 20.50 20.11 -50.07
CA ILE A 110 19.26 20.43 -49.33
C ILE A 110 18.52 21.60 -49.98
N ASP A 111 19.26 22.65 -50.37
CA ASP A 111 18.68 23.86 -50.98
C ASP A 111 18.04 23.55 -52.34
N GLU A 112 18.63 22.66 -53.13
CA GLU A 112 18.14 22.23 -54.45
C GLU A 112 17.07 21.13 -54.37
N ALA A 113 16.90 20.48 -53.21
CA ALA A 113 15.90 19.43 -53.04
C ALA A 113 14.48 19.97 -53.25
N LYS A 114 13.65 19.17 -53.93
CA LYS A 114 12.22 19.44 -54.10
C LYS A 114 11.54 19.37 -52.74
N GLU A 115 10.61 20.29 -52.48
CA GLU A 115 9.81 20.26 -51.26
C GLU A 115 9.05 18.92 -51.13
N GLY A 116 9.02 18.37 -49.92
CA GLY A 116 8.47 17.06 -49.61
C GLY A 116 9.37 15.87 -50.00
N SER A 117 10.51 16.10 -50.66
CA SER A 117 11.40 15.02 -51.09
C SER A 117 12.28 14.48 -49.95
N THR A 118 12.93 13.34 -50.22
CA THR A 118 13.91 12.72 -49.32
C THR A 118 15.33 13.04 -49.76
N VAL A 119 16.15 13.55 -48.83
CA VAL A 119 17.59 13.73 -48.99
C VAL A 119 18.32 12.64 -48.22
N THR A 120 19.12 11.83 -48.91
CA THR A 120 19.94 10.76 -48.30
C THR A 120 21.39 11.18 -48.19
N LEU A 121 21.85 11.41 -46.96
CA LEU A 121 23.22 11.76 -46.63
C LEU A 121 24.13 10.52 -46.71
N THR A 122 25.39 10.69 -47.13
CA THR A 122 26.38 9.62 -47.27
C THR A 122 27.75 10.07 -46.78
N GLY A 123 28.56 9.14 -46.26
CA GLY A 123 29.90 9.46 -45.77
C GLY A 123 29.90 10.28 -44.48
N ALA A 124 31.02 10.95 -44.18
CA ALA A 124 31.16 11.79 -42.99
C ALA A 124 30.64 13.21 -43.24
N ILE A 125 29.75 13.71 -42.36
CA ILE A 125 29.16 15.05 -42.46
C ILE A 125 29.50 15.85 -41.20
N SER A 126 30.47 16.75 -41.30
CA SER A 126 30.89 17.62 -40.19
C SER A 126 30.41 19.07 -40.34
N SER A 127 29.93 19.47 -41.51
CA SER A 127 29.35 20.80 -41.76
C SER A 127 28.00 20.95 -41.07
N GLY A 128 27.72 22.14 -40.55
CA GLY A 128 26.36 22.50 -40.16
C GLY A 128 25.45 22.62 -41.39
N LEU A 129 24.20 22.15 -41.28
CA LEU A 129 23.22 22.17 -42.35
C LEU A 129 21.91 22.82 -41.89
N ASN A 130 21.27 23.58 -42.76
CA ASN A 130 19.98 24.23 -42.52
C ASN A 130 18.89 23.60 -43.39
N VAL A 131 17.76 23.27 -42.78
CA VAL A 131 16.54 22.76 -43.44
C VAL A 131 15.46 23.81 -43.35
N ASN A 132 15.25 24.52 -44.46
CA ASN A 132 14.33 25.67 -44.56
C ASN A 132 13.06 25.37 -45.36
N LYS A 133 12.79 24.09 -45.65
CA LYS A 133 11.58 23.64 -46.33
C LYS A 133 11.21 22.22 -45.88
N LYS A 134 9.97 21.81 -46.12
CA LYS A 134 9.49 20.45 -45.84
C LYS A 134 10.37 19.42 -46.55
N LEU A 135 11.03 18.56 -45.78
CA LEU A 135 11.92 17.51 -46.31
C LEU A 135 11.94 16.29 -45.38
N THR A 136 12.28 15.14 -45.95
CA THR A 136 12.76 13.98 -45.18
C THR A 136 14.28 13.91 -45.29
N ILE A 137 15.00 14.06 -44.18
CA ILE A 137 16.44 13.83 -44.09
C ILE A 137 16.68 12.41 -43.60
N THR A 138 17.49 11.66 -44.34
CA THR A 138 17.93 10.32 -43.95
C THR A 138 19.40 10.12 -44.28
N ALA A 139 20.00 9.00 -43.89
CA ALA A 139 21.39 8.73 -44.16
C ALA A 139 21.63 7.26 -44.52
N ALA A 140 22.66 7.01 -45.32
CA ALA A 140 23.18 5.67 -45.53
C ALA A 140 23.72 5.08 -44.21
N LYS A 141 23.70 3.76 -44.08
CA LYS A 141 24.02 3.04 -42.83
C LYS A 141 25.40 3.39 -42.24
N ASP A 142 26.37 3.69 -43.10
CA ASP A 142 27.75 4.02 -42.79
C ASP A 142 27.99 5.54 -42.63
N ALA A 143 26.99 6.38 -42.91
CA ALA A 143 27.11 7.82 -42.74
C ALA A 143 27.12 8.18 -41.25
N VAL A 144 28.00 9.12 -40.89
CA VAL A 144 28.12 9.66 -39.54
C VAL A 144 28.04 11.18 -39.61
N PHE A 145 27.12 11.74 -38.84
CA PHE A 145 26.86 13.18 -38.78
C PHE A 145 27.41 13.76 -37.48
N THR A 146 28.46 14.58 -37.58
CA THR A 146 29.09 15.25 -36.45
C THR A 146 28.78 16.75 -36.40
N GLY A 147 28.26 17.33 -37.50
CA GLY A 147 27.81 18.72 -37.53
C GLY A 147 26.51 18.98 -36.74
N SER A 148 25.90 20.14 -36.99
CA SER A 148 24.56 20.49 -36.50
C SER A 148 23.56 20.61 -37.63
N LEU A 149 22.41 19.95 -37.53
CA LEU A 149 21.27 20.07 -38.42
C LEU A 149 20.22 21.00 -37.81
N ARG A 150 20.06 22.20 -38.37
CA ARG A 150 19.11 23.21 -37.90
C ARG A 150 17.84 23.17 -38.76
N ILE A 151 16.69 22.95 -38.12
CA ILE A 151 15.37 22.81 -38.73
C ILE A 151 14.58 24.09 -38.47
N MET A 152 14.22 24.77 -39.57
CA MET A 152 13.52 26.06 -39.60
C MET A 152 12.30 26.02 -40.54
N ALA A 153 11.82 24.83 -40.88
CA ALA A 153 10.56 24.62 -41.59
C ALA A 153 9.70 23.55 -40.93
N ASP A 154 8.40 23.65 -41.14
CA ASP A 154 7.40 22.69 -40.67
C ASP A 154 7.47 21.37 -41.46
N ASP A 155 6.86 20.33 -40.90
CA ASP A 155 6.68 19.01 -41.53
C ASP A 155 8.01 18.31 -41.93
N VAL A 156 9.10 18.59 -41.22
CA VAL A 156 10.41 17.96 -41.48
C VAL A 156 10.50 16.61 -40.77
N THR A 157 10.97 15.59 -41.48
CA THR A 157 11.28 14.28 -40.89
C THR A 157 12.78 14.01 -40.93
N VAL A 158 13.39 13.57 -39.82
CA VAL A 158 14.77 13.09 -39.76
C VAL A 158 14.76 11.63 -39.32
N LYS A 159 15.27 10.73 -40.17
CA LYS A 159 15.24 9.29 -39.88
C LYS A 159 16.48 8.50 -40.27
N GLY A 160 16.86 7.54 -39.44
CA GLY A 160 17.93 6.59 -39.76
C GLY A 160 19.32 7.22 -39.83
N VAL A 161 19.57 8.31 -39.12
CA VAL A 161 20.86 9.01 -39.12
C VAL A 161 21.65 8.65 -37.86
N ASN A 162 22.96 8.44 -38.02
CA ASN A 162 23.89 8.27 -36.90
C ASN A 162 24.55 9.61 -36.57
N PHE A 163 24.11 10.22 -35.48
CA PHE A 163 24.65 11.48 -34.96
C PHE A 163 25.69 11.23 -33.87
N LYS A 164 26.77 12.00 -33.88
CA LYS A 164 27.82 11.94 -32.86
C LYS A 164 28.21 13.34 -32.36
N LEU A 165 28.33 13.48 -31.05
CA LEU A 165 29.01 14.58 -30.36
C LEU A 165 30.13 13.99 -29.50
N ASP A 166 31.31 14.58 -29.59
CA ASP A 166 32.49 14.12 -28.90
C ASP A 166 33.23 15.33 -28.31
N PRO A 167 33.33 15.47 -26.98
CA PRO A 167 34.00 16.60 -26.35
C PRO A 167 35.42 16.83 -26.87
N ALA A 168 36.10 15.74 -27.29
CA ALA A 168 37.46 15.80 -27.79
C ALA A 168 37.57 16.39 -29.20
N THR A 169 36.55 16.25 -30.05
CA THR A 169 36.66 16.58 -31.50
C THR A 169 35.61 17.55 -32.02
N ASN A 170 34.45 17.65 -31.38
CA ASN A 170 33.37 18.54 -31.81
C ASN A 170 33.50 19.95 -31.21
N LYS A 171 33.17 20.95 -32.03
CA LYS A 171 33.04 22.35 -31.59
C LYS A 171 31.59 22.73 -31.31
N ASN A 172 30.66 22.18 -32.10
CA ASN A 172 29.23 22.30 -31.87
C ASN A 172 28.81 21.45 -30.66
N ALA A 173 27.80 21.92 -29.93
CA ALA A 173 27.24 21.20 -28.79
C ALA A 173 25.88 20.54 -29.13
N GLN A 174 25.33 20.74 -30.33
CA GLN A 174 24.03 20.17 -30.70
C GLN A 174 24.10 19.37 -32.00
N ASN A 175 23.40 18.24 -32.06
CA ASN A 175 23.21 17.51 -33.33
C ASN A 175 22.00 18.04 -34.11
N ILE A 176 20.82 18.12 -33.50
CA ILE A 176 19.61 18.67 -34.14
C ILE A 176 19.12 19.88 -33.35
N VAL A 177 18.80 20.97 -34.04
CA VAL A 177 18.20 22.18 -33.46
C VAL A 177 16.90 22.50 -34.17
N ILE A 178 15.77 22.46 -33.46
CA ILE A 178 14.43 22.77 -33.96
C ILE A 178 14.04 24.16 -33.45
N VAL A 179 13.68 25.05 -34.37
CA VAL A 179 13.48 26.47 -34.06
C VAL A 179 12.09 26.91 -34.50
N GLY A 180 11.15 27.03 -33.56
CA GLY A 180 9.83 27.64 -33.79
C GLY A 180 9.00 27.05 -34.93
N THR A 181 9.17 25.76 -35.19
CA THR A 181 8.53 25.02 -36.29
C THR A 181 7.62 23.92 -35.75
N LYS A 182 6.73 23.44 -36.61
CA LYS A 182 5.68 22.47 -36.28
C LYS A 182 5.88 21.12 -36.96
N ASN A 183 5.31 20.08 -36.37
CA ASN A 183 5.22 18.73 -36.97
C ASN A 183 6.57 18.12 -37.35
N VAL A 184 7.64 18.41 -36.60
CA VAL A 184 8.96 17.81 -36.84
C VAL A 184 8.99 16.38 -36.28
N THR A 185 9.38 15.40 -37.10
CA THR A 185 9.50 14.00 -36.68
C THR A 185 10.95 13.55 -36.66
N ILE A 186 11.46 13.11 -35.52
CA ILE A 186 12.81 12.55 -35.33
C ILE A 186 12.66 11.07 -34.97
N THR A 187 12.96 10.15 -35.89
CA THR A 187 12.69 8.73 -35.67
C THR A 187 13.75 7.75 -36.18
N GLY A 188 14.00 6.67 -35.43
CA GLY A 188 14.93 5.61 -35.84
C GLY A 188 16.39 6.08 -35.99
N ASN A 189 16.76 7.19 -35.34
CA ASN A 189 18.13 7.70 -35.35
C ASN A 189 18.94 7.12 -34.20
N THR A 190 20.26 7.13 -34.34
CA THR A 190 21.20 6.84 -33.24
C THR A 190 21.95 8.11 -32.89
N PHE A 191 21.87 8.54 -31.63
CA PHE A 191 22.63 9.66 -31.09
C PHE A 191 23.69 9.15 -30.12
N THR A 192 24.94 9.56 -30.30
CA THR A 192 26.03 9.20 -29.40
C THR A 192 26.73 10.47 -28.90
N ILE A 193 26.67 10.69 -27.60
CA ILE A 193 27.51 11.67 -26.91
C ILE A 193 28.65 10.89 -26.23
N ALA A 194 29.89 11.14 -26.61
CA ALA A 194 31.04 10.46 -26.01
C ALA A 194 31.33 11.01 -24.60
N ALA A 195 31.82 10.13 -23.72
CA ALA A 195 32.29 10.55 -22.40
C ALA A 195 33.63 11.30 -22.52
N GLY A 196 33.84 12.35 -21.73
CA GLY A 196 35.10 13.08 -21.75
C GLY A 196 35.05 14.48 -21.14
N ASP A 197 36.21 15.13 -21.11
CA ASP A 197 36.37 16.51 -20.65
C ASP A 197 36.42 17.48 -21.84
N PRO A 198 35.43 18.37 -22.01
CA PRO A 198 35.44 19.37 -23.07
C PRO A 198 36.64 20.34 -22.98
N ALA A 199 37.16 20.61 -21.78
CA ALA A 199 38.31 21.49 -21.56
C ALA A 199 39.61 20.89 -22.11
N ALA A 200 39.69 19.55 -22.19
CA ALA A 200 40.81 18.83 -22.80
C ALA A 200 40.64 18.61 -24.31
N GLY A 201 39.52 19.04 -24.89
CA GLY A 201 39.11 18.73 -26.25
C GLY A 201 38.99 19.93 -27.20
N ALA A 202 38.50 19.68 -28.41
CA ALA A 202 38.37 20.68 -29.47
C ALA A 202 37.43 21.86 -29.14
N SER A 203 36.52 21.69 -28.18
CA SER A 203 35.64 22.77 -27.74
C SER A 203 36.37 23.82 -26.89
N ALA A 204 37.36 23.40 -26.09
CA ALA A 204 38.01 24.17 -25.03
C ALA A 204 37.04 24.99 -24.14
N ASN A 205 35.76 24.60 -24.10
CA ASN A 205 34.69 25.35 -23.48
C ASN A 205 34.16 24.57 -22.28
N LYS A 206 34.42 25.10 -21.08
CA LYS A 206 33.95 24.51 -19.82
C LYS A 206 32.43 24.53 -19.66
N ASP A 207 31.70 25.26 -20.50
CA ASP A 207 30.22 25.36 -20.50
C ASP A 207 29.60 24.56 -21.67
N TRP A 208 30.36 23.66 -22.29
CA TRP A 208 29.91 22.85 -23.42
C TRP A 208 28.93 21.77 -22.95
N GLN A 209 27.64 22.03 -23.09
CA GLN A 209 26.55 21.09 -22.79
C GLN A 209 26.08 20.37 -24.06
N PRO A 210 26.50 19.13 -24.32
CA PRO A 210 26.09 18.44 -25.53
C PRO A 210 24.63 18.00 -25.45
N SER A 211 23.86 18.31 -26.50
CA SER A 211 22.45 17.95 -26.64
C SER A 211 22.20 17.25 -27.97
N SER A 212 21.57 16.07 -27.94
CA SER A 212 21.30 15.34 -29.18
C SER A 212 20.19 16.02 -29.99
N VAL A 213 19.10 16.42 -29.33
CA VAL A 213 18.00 17.18 -29.92
C VAL A 213 17.71 18.40 -29.05
N TRP A 214 17.63 19.58 -29.66
CA TRP A 214 17.40 20.85 -28.99
C TRP A 214 16.17 21.55 -29.57
N LEU A 215 15.16 21.82 -28.77
CA LEU A 215 13.94 22.54 -29.16
C LEU A 215 13.95 23.94 -28.54
N GLN A 216 13.56 24.94 -29.32
CA GLN A 216 13.45 26.32 -28.86
C GLN A 216 12.43 27.14 -29.66
N ASN A 217 12.18 28.37 -29.20
CA ASN A 217 11.39 29.40 -29.89
C ASN A 217 9.95 28.97 -30.23
N GLY A 218 9.29 28.22 -29.34
CA GLY A 218 7.89 27.82 -29.53
C GLY A 218 7.70 26.69 -30.56
N ALA A 219 8.68 25.80 -30.70
CA ALA A 219 8.52 24.58 -31.50
C ALA A 219 7.30 23.78 -31.01
N ALA A 220 6.49 23.27 -31.94
CA ALA A 220 5.23 22.60 -31.63
C ALA A 220 5.13 21.22 -32.28
N ASP A 221 4.36 20.32 -31.69
CA ASP A 221 3.94 19.04 -32.27
C ASP A 221 5.13 18.18 -32.75
N THR A 222 6.27 18.29 -32.07
CA THR A 222 7.49 17.55 -32.40
C THR A 222 7.39 16.13 -31.86
N VAL A 223 7.63 15.13 -32.71
CA VAL A 223 7.62 13.71 -32.34
C VAL A 223 9.03 13.14 -32.37
N ILE A 224 9.54 12.71 -31.21
CA ILE A 224 10.85 12.05 -31.05
C ILE A 224 10.59 10.60 -30.66
N SER A 225 10.72 9.67 -31.61
CA SER A 225 10.32 8.28 -31.36
C SER A 225 11.18 7.18 -31.98
N GLY A 226 11.36 6.08 -31.25
CA GLY A 226 12.11 4.92 -31.76
C GLY A 226 13.59 5.20 -31.97
N ASN A 227 14.18 6.20 -31.30
CA ASN A 227 15.59 6.53 -31.41
C ASN A 227 16.40 5.82 -30.33
N THR A 228 17.70 5.64 -30.59
CA THR A 228 18.68 5.17 -29.60
C THR A 228 19.58 6.33 -29.17
N PHE A 229 19.66 6.60 -27.88
CA PHE A 229 20.56 7.58 -27.28
C PHE A 229 21.64 6.86 -26.47
N LYS A 230 22.91 7.19 -26.72
CA LYS A 230 24.07 6.74 -25.95
C LYS A 230 24.71 7.96 -25.33
N LEU A 231 24.53 8.13 -24.02
CA LEU A 231 24.90 9.34 -23.29
C LEU A 231 26.10 9.03 -22.40
N GLY A 232 27.30 9.35 -22.87
CA GLY A 232 28.51 9.35 -22.05
C GLY A 232 28.53 10.53 -21.08
N GLN A 233 29.20 10.36 -19.95
CA GLN A 233 29.35 11.43 -18.97
C GLN A 233 30.30 12.51 -19.47
N VAL A 234 29.92 13.78 -19.31
CA VAL A 234 30.77 14.91 -19.67
C VAL A 234 31.22 15.62 -18.40
N VAL A 235 32.50 15.96 -18.31
CA VAL A 235 33.05 16.63 -17.11
C VAL A 235 32.44 18.02 -16.99
N ASN A 236 32.02 18.39 -15.77
CA ASN A 236 31.38 19.65 -15.39
C ASN A 236 30.04 20.00 -16.10
N ASN A 237 29.59 19.23 -17.11
CA ASN A 237 28.39 19.53 -17.88
C ASN A 237 27.52 18.30 -18.09
N SER A 238 26.20 18.50 -18.16
CA SER A 238 25.30 17.40 -18.48
C SER A 238 25.35 17.00 -19.96
N SER A 239 25.33 15.70 -20.24
CA SER A 239 24.98 15.20 -21.57
C SER A 239 23.46 15.02 -21.66
N VAL A 240 22.85 15.63 -22.68
CA VAL A 240 21.39 15.73 -22.78
C VAL A 240 20.90 15.02 -24.04
N GLY A 241 19.94 14.11 -23.92
CA GLY A 241 19.26 13.51 -25.06
C GLY A 241 18.37 14.54 -25.77
N VAL A 242 17.38 15.06 -25.07
CA VAL A 242 16.43 16.06 -25.56
C VAL A 242 16.42 17.25 -24.61
N ASN A 243 16.72 18.43 -25.14
CA ASN A 243 16.73 19.69 -24.40
C ASN A 243 15.58 20.57 -24.91
N LEU A 244 14.59 20.83 -24.05
CA LEU A 244 13.46 21.70 -24.31
C LEU A 244 13.75 23.05 -23.66
N VAL A 245 14.10 24.04 -24.47
CA VAL A 245 14.40 25.39 -24.03
C VAL A 245 13.18 26.26 -24.34
N GLY A 246 12.29 26.31 -23.36
CA GLY A 246 11.03 27.04 -23.41
C GLY A 246 11.23 28.53 -23.69
N GLY A 247 10.14 29.15 -24.11
CA GLY A 247 10.04 30.57 -24.45
C GLY A 247 9.09 31.31 -23.51
N PRO A 248 8.75 32.56 -23.83
CA PRO A 248 7.74 33.30 -23.08
C PRO A 248 6.40 32.55 -23.11
N ALA A 249 5.54 32.76 -22.11
CA ALA A 249 4.29 32.00 -21.93
C ALA A 249 3.31 32.14 -23.11
N GLU A 250 3.46 33.19 -23.93
CA GLU A 250 2.68 33.46 -25.14
C GLU A 250 3.12 32.61 -26.35
N ALA A 251 4.29 31.98 -26.29
CA ALA A 251 4.84 31.13 -27.34
C ALA A 251 5.57 29.90 -26.75
N PRO A 252 4.86 29.02 -26.01
CA PRO A 252 5.46 27.87 -25.37
C PRO A 252 5.90 26.83 -26.40
N ILE A 253 6.85 25.97 -26.02
CA ILE A 253 7.02 24.68 -26.69
C ILE A 253 5.80 23.83 -26.32
N THR A 254 5.09 23.29 -27.30
CA THR A 254 3.81 22.60 -27.04
C THR A 254 3.66 21.31 -27.84
N GLY A 255 2.85 20.37 -27.35
CA GLY A 255 2.50 19.13 -28.06
C GLY A 255 3.68 18.20 -28.37
N THR A 256 4.79 18.34 -27.65
CA THR A 256 5.99 17.51 -27.90
C THR A 256 5.74 16.08 -27.40
N VAL A 257 6.02 15.09 -28.24
CA VAL A 257 5.85 13.66 -27.93
C VAL A 257 7.20 12.95 -27.99
N ILE A 258 7.69 12.48 -26.86
CA ILE A 258 8.93 11.71 -26.72
C ILE A 258 8.55 10.27 -26.35
N LYS A 259 8.60 9.35 -27.31
CA LYS A 259 8.09 7.99 -27.07
C LYS A 259 8.93 6.84 -27.61
N ASN A 260 8.93 5.71 -26.91
CA ASN A 260 9.56 4.46 -27.36
C ASN A 260 11.04 4.63 -27.74
N ASN A 261 11.77 5.48 -27.03
CA ASN A 261 13.21 5.63 -27.22
C ASN A 261 13.99 4.76 -26.23
N THR A 262 15.20 4.34 -26.62
CA THR A 262 16.11 3.60 -25.75
C THR A 262 17.32 4.46 -25.42
N VAL A 263 17.67 4.54 -24.15
CA VAL A 263 18.79 5.34 -23.64
C VAL A 263 19.73 4.47 -22.83
N SER A 264 20.99 4.50 -23.20
CA SER A 264 22.11 3.91 -22.47
C SER A 264 22.96 5.06 -21.91
N ALA A 265 22.97 5.22 -20.58
CA ALA A 265 23.69 6.31 -19.91
C ALA A 265 24.95 5.77 -19.24
N GLY A 266 26.11 6.16 -19.78
CA GLY A 266 27.43 5.65 -19.46
C GLY A 266 28.31 5.59 -20.73
N PRO A 267 29.64 5.39 -20.58
CA PRO A 267 30.39 5.25 -19.34
C PRO A 267 30.68 6.59 -18.63
N LYS A 268 31.28 6.52 -17.44
CA LYS A 268 31.76 7.67 -16.66
C LYS A 268 32.97 8.35 -17.31
N SER A 269 33.21 9.62 -16.99
CA SER A 269 34.38 10.39 -17.44
C SER A 269 35.32 10.70 -16.28
N GLY A 270 36.52 10.10 -16.28
CA GLY A 270 37.67 10.55 -15.47
C GLY A 270 37.43 10.88 -13.98
N ASP A 271 38.27 11.78 -13.44
CA ASP A 271 38.37 12.15 -12.01
C ASP A 271 37.87 13.59 -11.70
N GLY A 272 37.25 14.30 -12.66
CA GLY A 272 36.73 15.67 -12.45
C GLY A 272 35.36 15.73 -11.77
N VAL A 273 34.87 16.93 -11.38
CA VAL A 273 33.49 17.12 -10.89
C VAL A 273 32.54 16.75 -12.02
N SER A 274 31.97 15.56 -11.93
CA SER A 274 31.41 14.91 -13.11
C SER A 274 29.96 15.35 -13.37
N GLY A 275 29.61 15.59 -14.64
CA GLY A 275 28.26 16.00 -15.04
C GLY A 275 27.24 14.85 -15.04
N SER A 276 25.98 15.20 -15.29
CA SER A 276 24.86 14.26 -15.30
C SER A 276 24.57 13.74 -16.72
N MET A 277 24.05 12.52 -16.84
CA MET A 277 23.55 11.98 -18.11
C MET A 277 22.03 12.03 -18.07
N MET A 278 21.43 12.93 -18.83
CA MET A 278 20.01 13.25 -18.74
C MET A 278 19.32 12.93 -20.05
N PHE A 279 18.28 12.09 -20.04
CA PHE A 279 17.54 11.85 -21.27
C PHE A 279 16.75 13.10 -21.68
N VAL A 280 15.95 13.68 -20.79
CA VAL A 280 15.18 14.91 -21.07
C VAL A 280 15.45 15.98 -20.03
N VAL A 281 15.70 17.20 -20.51
CA VAL A 281 15.70 18.43 -19.69
C VAL A 281 14.69 19.40 -20.31
N GLY A 282 13.73 19.87 -19.52
CA GLY A 282 12.74 20.86 -19.93
C GLY A 282 12.76 22.08 -19.02
N ASN A 283 13.27 23.18 -19.54
CA ASN A 283 13.30 24.47 -18.86
C ASN A 283 12.29 25.40 -19.52
N GLY A 284 11.17 25.70 -18.84
CA GLY A 284 10.16 26.61 -19.39
C GLY A 284 10.65 28.05 -19.59
N ASN A 285 11.68 28.49 -18.86
CA ASN A 285 12.26 29.84 -18.94
C ASN A 285 11.29 30.98 -18.60
N THR A 286 10.31 30.69 -17.74
CA THR A 286 9.34 31.66 -17.23
C THR A 286 9.30 31.60 -15.71
N LYS A 287 9.18 32.76 -15.03
CA LYS A 287 8.88 32.83 -13.58
C LYS A 287 7.39 32.62 -13.29
N THR A 288 6.55 33.09 -14.20
CA THR A 288 5.08 33.03 -14.15
C THR A 288 4.56 32.52 -15.49
N GLY A 289 3.52 31.69 -15.47
CA GLY A 289 3.08 30.98 -16.67
C GLY A 289 4.04 29.84 -17.03
N TYR A 290 3.80 29.20 -18.18
CA TYR A 290 4.46 27.95 -18.56
C TYR A 290 5.05 28.10 -19.97
N GLY A 291 6.36 27.93 -20.11
CA GLY A 291 7.03 27.97 -21.42
C GLY A 291 7.11 26.61 -22.11
N ILE A 292 6.62 25.55 -21.45
CA ILE A 292 6.42 24.22 -22.01
C ILE A 292 4.99 23.77 -21.66
N THR A 293 4.23 23.27 -22.64
CA THR A 293 2.91 22.68 -22.41
C THR A 293 2.72 21.35 -23.13
N ASP A 294 1.78 20.53 -22.66
CA ASP A 294 1.26 19.36 -23.37
C ASP A 294 2.35 18.34 -23.77
N LEU A 295 3.33 18.15 -22.88
CA LEU A 295 4.46 17.25 -23.08
C LEU A 295 4.04 15.79 -22.83
N THR A 296 4.22 14.92 -23.81
CA THR A 296 4.05 13.47 -23.63
C THR A 296 5.40 12.77 -23.60
N PHE A 297 5.67 12.04 -22.52
CA PHE A 297 6.89 11.23 -22.34
C PHE A 297 6.49 9.79 -22.02
N SER A 298 6.51 8.89 -23.01
CA SER A 298 5.93 7.56 -22.85
C SER A 298 6.69 6.38 -23.47
N GLY A 299 6.65 5.22 -22.83
CA GLY A 299 7.25 3.99 -23.37
C GLY A 299 8.77 4.02 -23.52
N ASN A 300 9.46 5.00 -22.93
CA ASN A 300 10.91 5.13 -23.05
C ASN A 300 11.62 4.19 -22.06
N THR A 301 12.80 3.71 -22.45
CA THR A 301 13.68 2.92 -21.59
C THR A 301 14.97 3.67 -21.35
N VAL A 302 15.30 3.94 -20.08
CA VAL A 302 16.55 4.59 -19.66
C VAL A 302 17.32 3.66 -18.74
N THR A 303 18.50 3.24 -19.17
CA THR A 303 19.35 2.29 -18.44
C THR A 303 20.58 2.98 -17.88
N ASN A 304 20.88 2.70 -16.61
CA ASN A 304 22.13 3.11 -15.95
C ASN A 304 23.25 2.13 -16.31
N ASP A 305 24.09 2.52 -17.27
CA ASP A 305 25.25 1.75 -17.75
C ASP A 305 26.58 2.34 -17.23
N THR A 306 26.54 3.13 -16.17
CA THR A 306 27.73 3.76 -15.58
C THR A 306 28.60 2.78 -14.79
N GLY A 307 28.03 1.63 -14.40
CA GLY A 307 28.63 0.69 -13.45
C GLY A 307 28.54 1.12 -11.99
N LEU A 308 27.88 2.25 -11.69
CA LEU A 308 27.69 2.76 -10.33
C LEU A 308 26.31 2.42 -9.79
N ALA A 309 26.20 2.34 -8.46
CA ALA A 309 24.92 2.28 -7.77
C ALA A 309 24.04 3.50 -8.12
N ALA A 310 22.71 3.31 -8.05
CA ALA A 310 21.72 4.32 -8.40
C ALA A 310 22.01 5.70 -7.81
N GLN A 311 22.32 5.78 -6.50
CA GLN A 311 22.59 7.04 -5.79
C GLN A 311 23.83 7.82 -6.28
N TYR A 312 24.74 7.17 -7.01
CA TYR A 312 25.99 7.77 -7.51
C TYR A 312 26.04 7.88 -9.04
N SER A 313 25.04 7.33 -9.73
CA SER A 313 25.05 7.19 -11.20
C SER A 313 24.94 8.51 -11.96
N ARG A 314 24.28 9.53 -11.37
CA ARG A 314 23.92 10.80 -12.03
C ARG A 314 23.15 10.63 -13.34
N VAL A 315 22.40 9.53 -13.47
CA VAL A 315 21.53 9.24 -14.62
C VAL A 315 20.13 9.76 -14.34
N TYR A 316 19.58 10.52 -15.28
CA TYR A 316 18.26 11.14 -15.16
C TYR A 316 17.35 10.72 -16.31
N GLY A 317 16.09 10.41 -16.00
CA GLY A 317 15.04 10.22 -16.99
C GLY A 317 14.58 11.54 -17.57
N ILE A 318 13.73 12.26 -16.83
CA ILE A 318 13.18 13.55 -17.25
C ILE A 318 13.22 14.56 -16.10
N ALA A 319 13.75 15.76 -16.36
CA ALA A 319 13.74 16.89 -15.45
C ALA A 319 12.97 18.07 -16.06
N ILE A 320 11.89 18.56 -15.43
CA ILE A 320 11.04 19.63 -15.96
C ILE A 320 10.76 20.76 -14.96
N THR A 321 10.59 21.98 -15.45
CA THR A 321 10.16 23.13 -14.65
C THR A 321 9.38 24.12 -15.52
N ALA A 322 8.50 24.92 -14.91
CA ALA A 322 7.59 25.83 -15.63
C ALA A 322 6.85 25.14 -16.80
N THR A 323 6.38 23.92 -16.54
CA THR A 323 5.70 23.04 -17.50
C THR A 323 4.25 22.80 -17.07
N LYS A 324 3.31 22.83 -18.03
CA LYS A 324 1.89 22.50 -17.79
C LYS A 324 1.42 21.32 -18.64
N GLY A 325 0.63 20.40 -18.08
CA GLY A 325 -0.02 19.34 -18.86
C GLY A 325 0.97 18.25 -19.32
N ALA A 326 1.93 17.88 -18.46
CA ALA A 326 2.91 16.85 -18.80
C ALA A 326 2.39 15.46 -18.45
N THR A 327 2.38 14.53 -19.41
CA THR A 327 2.04 13.12 -19.21
C THR A 327 3.28 12.25 -19.31
N ILE A 328 3.66 11.61 -18.21
CA ILE A 328 4.81 10.71 -18.07
C ILE A 328 4.30 9.30 -17.78
N SER A 329 4.28 8.42 -18.80
CA SER A 329 3.61 7.13 -18.66
C SER A 329 4.26 5.93 -19.37
N GLY A 330 4.18 4.75 -18.76
CA GLY A 330 4.67 3.51 -19.36
C GLY A 330 6.19 3.46 -19.58
N ASN A 331 6.97 4.29 -18.90
CA ASN A 331 8.43 4.32 -19.04
C ASN A 331 9.11 3.31 -18.11
N THR A 332 10.29 2.83 -18.50
CA THR A 332 11.21 2.07 -17.64
C THR A 332 12.46 2.90 -17.41
N ILE A 333 12.70 3.37 -16.18
CA ILE A 333 13.77 4.34 -15.90
C ILE A 333 14.58 3.87 -14.70
N GLY A 334 15.86 3.60 -14.92
CA GLY A 334 16.84 3.36 -13.87
C GLY A 334 17.85 4.50 -13.73
N GLY A 335 18.47 4.63 -12.56
CA GLY A 335 19.52 5.63 -12.34
C GLY A 335 19.38 6.42 -11.04
N TYR A 336 19.68 7.71 -11.09
CA TYR A 336 19.67 8.58 -9.92
C TYR A 336 18.27 9.18 -9.69
N MET A 337 17.72 9.88 -10.70
CA MET A 337 16.40 10.49 -10.61
C MET A 337 15.57 10.17 -11.84
N ALA A 338 14.40 9.55 -11.67
CA ALA A 338 13.60 9.14 -12.83
C ALA A 338 12.76 10.29 -13.39
N VAL A 339 11.97 10.94 -12.54
CA VAL A 339 11.19 12.14 -12.86
C VAL A 339 11.55 13.20 -11.83
N SER A 340 12.02 14.36 -12.26
CA SER A 340 12.41 15.42 -11.33
C SER A 340 12.01 16.81 -11.80
N TYR A 341 12.12 17.77 -10.90
CA TYR A 341 12.20 19.16 -11.31
C TYR A 341 13.59 19.46 -11.92
N SER A 342 13.65 20.46 -12.80
CA SER A 342 14.92 21.01 -13.26
C SER A 342 15.40 22.12 -12.32
N THR A 343 16.66 22.07 -11.90
CA THR A 343 17.24 23.04 -10.95
C THR A 343 17.66 24.37 -11.60
N TRP A 344 17.23 24.64 -12.83
CA TRP A 344 17.60 25.88 -13.51
C TRP A 344 17.02 27.09 -12.76
N PRO A 345 17.81 28.15 -12.47
CA PRO A 345 17.33 29.27 -11.67
C PRO A 345 16.18 30.06 -12.30
N GLY A 346 15.36 30.68 -11.46
CA GLY A 346 14.34 31.65 -11.88
C GLY A 346 13.15 31.06 -12.64
N GLN A 347 12.81 29.80 -12.36
CA GLN A 347 11.73 29.08 -13.03
C GLN A 347 10.48 29.01 -12.15
N GLY A 348 9.31 29.05 -12.78
CA GLY A 348 8.01 28.82 -12.15
C GLY A 348 7.74 27.33 -11.86
N PRO A 349 6.69 27.02 -11.10
CA PRO A 349 6.31 25.65 -10.77
C PRO A 349 5.78 24.90 -11.99
N ASN A 350 5.70 23.58 -11.88
CA ASN A 350 4.95 22.75 -12.81
C ASN A 350 3.48 22.66 -12.40
N ASP A 351 2.61 22.34 -13.35
CA ASP A 351 1.17 22.24 -13.14
C ASP A 351 0.60 21.14 -14.03
N ASP A 352 -0.47 20.48 -13.58
CA ASP A 352 -1.12 19.39 -14.32
C ASP A 352 -0.12 18.32 -14.86
N VAL A 353 0.76 17.85 -13.99
CA VAL A 353 1.74 16.79 -14.29
C VAL A 353 1.15 15.45 -13.87
N THR A 354 1.10 14.49 -14.78
CA THR A 354 0.67 13.11 -14.50
C THR A 354 1.85 12.15 -14.67
N VAL A 355 2.16 11.40 -13.61
CA VAL A 355 3.16 10.33 -13.62
C VAL A 355 2.46 9.01 -13.35
N SER A 356 2.27 8.17 -14.38
CA SER A 356 1.50 6.94 -14.22
C SER A 356 1.96 5.72 -15.00
N GLY A 357 1.80 4.52 -14.44
CA GLY A 357 2.10 3.27 -15.15
C GLY A 357 3.58 3.05 -15.48
N ASN A 358 4.50 3.71 -14.79
CA ASN A 358 5.94 3.61 -15.05
C ASN A 358 6.60 2.53 -14.17
N THR A 359 7.70 1.95 -14.63
CA THR A 359 8.64 1.18 -13.82
C THR A 359 9.86 2.05 -13.51
N LEU A 360 9.99 2.48 -12.26
CA LEU A 360 10.99 3.44 -11.81
C LEU A 360 11.97 2.73 -10.85
N ASP A 361 13.15 2.35 -11.34
CA ASP A 361 14.23 1.74 -10.55
C ASP A 361 15.39 2.74 -10.37
N ALA A 362 15.03 3.93 -9.90
CA ALA A 362 15.97 5.02 -9.63
C ALA A 362 16.00 5.34 -8.13
N TYR A 363 17.12 5.89 -7.65
CA TYR A 363 17.30 6.26 -6.24
C TYR A 363 16.16 7.14 -5.71
N ALA A 364 15.83 8.20 -6.45
CA ALA A 364 14.59 8.96 -6.28
C ALA A 364 13.73 8.82 -7.53
N ALA A 365 12.52 8.28 -7.38
CA ALA A 365 11.65 8.02 -8.51
C ALA A 365 10.93 9.29 -8.99
N ILE A 366 10.23 10.00 -8.10
CA ILE A 366 9.52 11.25 -8.42
C ILE A 366 9.95 12.35 -7.46
N PHE A 367 10.61 13.39 -7.98
CA PHE A 367 11.31 14.43 -7.20
C PHE A 367 10.92 15.84 -7.64
N PHE A 368 9.87 16.42 -7.04
CA PHE A 368 9.37 17.77 -7.34
C PHE A 368 9.53 18.76 -6.18
N GLY A 369 10.55 18.58 -5.33
CA GLY A 369 10.80 19.51 -4.23
C GLY A 369 11.84 19.02 -3.23
N ASN A 370 12.47 19.98 -2.56
CA ASN A 370 13.46 19.75 -1.51
C ASN A 370 13.08 20.56 -0.26
N GLY A 371 13.14 19.96 0.93
CA GLY A 371 12.81 20.63 2.18
C GLY A 371 11.35 21.10 2.25
N ASN A 372 11.12 22.43 2.25
CA ASN A 372 9.78 23.03 2.27
C ASN A 372 9.34 23.56 0.89
N GLU A 373 10.20 23.45 -0.13
CA GLU A 373 9.94 23.98 -1.47
C GLU A 373 9.19 22.95 -2.32
N SER A 374 8.11 23.37 -2.96
CA SER A 374 7.34 22.57 -3.92
C SER A 374 7.47 23.20 -5.30
N HIS A 375 7.91 22.41 -6.28
CA HIS A 375 8.03 22.81 -7.69
C HIS A 375 6.81 22.35 -8.51
N VAL A 376 5.68 22.14 -7.83
CA VAL A 376 4.37 21.90 -8.43
C VAL A 376 3.34 22.81 -7.77
N THR A 377 2.30 23.18 -8.50
CA THR A 377 1.12 23.86 -7.96
C THR A 377 0.32 22.90 -7.06
N THR A 378 -0.57 23.46 -6.23
CA THR A 378 -1.53 22.66 -5.45
C THR A 378 -2.40 21.83 -6.39
N LYS A 379 -2.48 20.50 -6.19
CA LYS A 379 -3.12 19.53 -7.10
C LYS A 379 -2.47 19.44 -8.50
N GLY A 380 -1.32 20.07 -8.71
CA GLY A 380 -0.60 20.08 -9.98
C GLY A 380 0.19 18.82 -10.28
N LEU A 381 0.15 17.81 -9.41
CA LEU A 381 0.80 16.52 -9.59
C LEU A 381 -0.19 15.39 -9.32
N THR A 382 -0.27 14.46 -10.27
CA THR A 382 -1.01 13.19 -10.16
C THR A 382 -0.03 12.03 -10.28
N VAL A 383 0.02 11.16 -9.27
CA VAL A 383 0.87 9.96 -9.23
C VAL A 383 -0.01 8.73 -9.09
N LYS A 384 0.04 7.80 -10.06
CA LYS A 384 -0.84 6.63 -10.05
C LYS A 384 -0.21 5.40 -10.70
N ASN A 385 -0.38 4.21 -10.12
CA ASN A 385 -0.01 2.93 -10.73
C ASN A 385 1.48 2.83 -11.17
N ASN A 386 2.42 3.46 -10.46
CA ASN A 386 3.85 3.29 -10.75
C ASN A 386 4.41 2.11 -9.95
N THR A 387 5.34 1.36 -10.55
CA THR A 387 6.11 0.30 -9.90
C THR A 387 7.49 0.85 -9.54
N TYR A 388 7.90 0.68 -8.29
CA TYR A 388 9.21 1.13 -7.81
C TYR A 388 10.16 -0.06 -7.69
N GLY A 389 11.34 0.07 -8.29
CA GLY A 389 12.37 -0.95 -8.27
C GLY A 389 13.12 -1.01 -6.94
N LYS A 390 13.95 -2.04 -6.78
CA LYS A 390 14.72 -2.28 -5.55
C LYS A 390 15.71 -1.17 -5.20
N ASN A 391 16.12 -0.37 -6.19
CA ASN A 391 17.03 0.75 -5.98
C ASN A 391 16.31 2.03 -5.55
N THR A 392 14.97 2.03 -5.51
CA THR A 392 14.18 3.20 -5.12
C THR A 392 14.09 3.33 -3.62
N GLU A 393 14.81 4.31 -3.09
CA GLU A 393 14.72 4.71 -1.69
C GLU A 393 13.60 5.74 -1.49
N PHE A 394 13.41 6.63 -2.48
CA PHE A 394 12.42 7.70 -2.42
C PHE A 394 11.41 7.59 -3.56
N GLN A 395 10.20 7.12 -3.26
CA GLN A 395 9.14 6.98 -4.27
C GLN A 395 8.62 8.34 -4.76
N VAL A 396 8.15 9.18 -3.83
CA VAL A 396 7.66 10.54 -4.12
C VAL A 396 8.26 11.51 -3.10
N THR A 397 8.87 12.57 -3.60
CA THR A 397 9.52 13.62 -2.82
C THR A 397 9.18 14.97 -3.43
N GLY A 398 8.80 15.94 -2.60
CA GLY A 398 8.17 17.17 -3.11
C GLY A 398 8.05 18.30 -2.11
N GLY A 399 9.01 18.41 -1.20
CA GLY A 399 8.92 19.36 -0.09
C GLY A 399 7.68 19.10 0.78
N ASN A 400 6.62 19.91 0.63
CA ASN A 400 5.35 19.76 1.35
C ASN A 400 4.44 18.65 0.84
N LEU A 401 4.70 17.96 -0.28
CA LEU A 401 3.82 16.89 -0.76
C LEU A 401 3.84 15.68 0.19
N LEU A 402 2.68 15.36 0.81
CA LEU A 402 2.58 14.37 1.89
C LEU A 402 1.66 13.19 1.54
N VAL A 403 0.60 13.44 0.79
CA VAL A 403 -0.48 12.47 0.60
C VAL A 403 -1.08 12.53 -0.81
N ALA A 404 -1.77 11.46 -1.21
CA ALA A 404 -2.53 11.39 -2.46
C ALA A 404 -4.02 11.07 -2.23
N ASP A 405 -4.89 11.55 -3.12
CA ASP A 405 -6.32 11.15 -3.17
C ASP A 405 -6.53 9.84 -3.97
N GLN A 406 -7.78 9.35 -4.09
CA GLN A 406 -8.08 8.13 -4.87
C GLN A 406 -7.72 8.22 -6.36
N ASN A 407 -7.58 9.44 -6.88
CA ASN A 407 -7.22 9.70 -8.27
C ASN A 407 -5.70 9.85 -8.44
N GLY A 408 -4.94 9.80 -7.34
CA GLY A 408 -3.50 10.00 -7.30
C GLY A 408 -3.08 11.46 -7.22
N ARG A 409 -4.01 12.42 -7.06
CA ARG A 409 -3.66 13.84 -6.94
C ARG A 409 -2.96 14.07 -5.61
N VAL A 410 -1.84 14.77 -5.64
CA VAL A 410 -0.96 14.93 -4.49
C VAL A 410 -1.24 16.24 -3.75
N TYR A 411 -1.30 16.17 -2.42
CA TYR A 411 -1.64 17.28 -1.53
C TYR A 411 -0.54 17.54 -0.49
N PRO A 412 -0.44 18.80 0.00
CA PRO A 412 0.59 19.16 0.95
C PRO A 412 0.31 18.75 2.40
N SER A 413 -0.88 18.22 2.69
CA SER A 413 -1.32 17.80 4.02
C SER A 413 -2.55 16.90 3.91
N ILE A 414 -2.80 16.09 4.94
CA ILE A 414 -4.03 15.29 5.05
C ILE A 414 -5.23 16.22 5.09
N ASN A 415 -5.17 17.32 5.84
CA ASN A 415 -6.28 18.27 5.90
C ASN A 415 -6.58 18.90 4.52
N ALA A 416 -5.56 19.17 3.70
CA ALA A 416 -5.77 19.67 2.35
C ALA A 416 -6.42 18.61 1.45
N ALA A 417 -6.06 17.33 1.60
CA ALA A 417 -6.70 16.23 0.87
C ALA A 417 -8.16 16.04 1.31
N ILE A 418 -8.44 16.02 2.62
CA ILE A 418 -9.79 15.87 3.17
C ILE A 418 -10.71 17.03 2.74
N ASN A 419 -10.22 18.27 2.77
CA ASN A 419 -11.04 19.44 2.40
C ASN A 419 -11.04 19.73 0.89
N GLY A 420 -10.13 19.12 0.15
CA GLY A 420 -9.89 19.41 -1.26
C GLY A 420 -10.16 18.24 -2.20
N GLY A 421 -10.69 17.11 -1.71
CA GLY A 421 -11.23 16.05 -2.57
C GLY A 421 -12.33 16.60 -3.47
N ASP A 422 -12.50 16.01 -4.65
CA ASP A 422 -13.70 16.28 -5.47
C ASP A 422 -14.94 15.94 -4.62
N ASP A 423 -16.09 16.59 -4.85
CA ASP A 423 -17.30 16.62 -4.00
C ASP A 423 -18.02 15.25 -3.75
N ASP A 424 -17.32 14.12 -3.74
CA ASP A 424 -17.84 12.75 -3.63
C ASP A 424 -18.21 12.31 -2.20
N GLY A 425 -17.96 13.15 -1.20
CA GLY A 425 -18.40 12.92 0.19
C GLY A 425 -17.67 11.82 0.94
N SER A 426 -16.59 11.23 0.41
CA SER A 426 -15.79 10.20 1.10
C SER A 426 -14.29 10.22 0.71
N PRO A 427 -13.51 11.25 1.09
CA PRO A 427 -12.10 11.36 0.70
C PRO A 427 -11.26 10.14 1.10
N TYR A 428 -10.60 9.56 0.11
CA TYR A 428 -9.48 8.65 0.27
C TYR A 428 -8.18 9.44 0.44
N VAL A 429 -7.34 9.06 1.41
CA VAL A 429 -6.06 9.70 1.67
C VAL A 429 -4.99 8.62 1.84
N GLU A 430 -4.03 8.59 0.92
CA GLU A 430 -2.87 7.70 0.97
C GLU A 430 -1.62 8.46 1.39
N LEU A 431 -0.88 7.95 2.38
CA LEU A 431 0.40 8.52 2.78
C LEU A 431 1.47 8.19 1.74
N LEU A 432 2.25 9.20 1.35
CA LEU A 432 3.41 9.04 0.46
C LEU A 432 4.74 9.00 1.20
N ARG A 433 4.73 9.36 2.49
CA ARG A 433 5.86 9.28 3.43
C ARG A 433 5.36 9.37 4.87
N SER A 434 6.25 9.09 5.83
CA SER A 434 5.97 9.35 7.25
C SER A 434 6.03 10.84 7.57
N PHE A 435 5.09 11.36 8.37
CA PHE A 435 5.11 12.75 8.85
C PHE A 435 4.26 12.95 10.10
N ALA A 436 4.33 14.18 10.64
CA ALA A 436 3.59 14.60 11.82
C ALA A 436 2.49 15.60 11.45
N GLU A 437 1.23 15.16 11.50
CA GLU A 437 0.06 16.03 11.32
C GLU A 437 -1.09 15.47 12.16
N PRO A 438 -1.47 16.10 13.29
CA PRO A 438 -2.69 15.72 13.98
C PRO A 438 -3.91 16.05 13.12
N ILE A 439 -4.86 15.12 12.99
CA ILE A 439 -6.03 15.25 12.12
C ILE A 439 -7.35 15.18 12.89
N VAL A 440 -8.36 15.89 12.38
CA VAL A 440 -9.71 15.90 12.92
C VAL A 440 -10.69 15.52 11.81
N ILE A 441 -11.39 14.39 11.99
CA ILE A 441 -12.49 13.98 11.13
C ILE A 441 -13.78 14.53 11.74
N LYS A 442 -14.45 15.46 11.04
CA LYS A 442 -15.65 16.13 11.54
C LYS A 442 -16.87 15.22 11.44
N GLN A 443 -17.92 15.58 12.18
CA GLN A 443 -19.23 14.94 12.03
C GLN A 443 -19.69 14.99 10.57
N ASN A 444 -20.32 13.91 10.11
CA ASN A 444 -20.78 13.72 8.72
C ASN A 444 -19.67 13.64 7.66
N GLN A 445 -18.39 13.64 8.03
CA GLN A 445 -17.30 13.31 7.11
C GLN A 445 -17.04 11.81 7.12
N THR A 446 -16.79 11.24 5.93
CA THR A 446 -16.30 9.87 5.76
C THR A 446 -14.89 9.94 5.19
N VAL A 447 -13.91 9.27 5.81
CA VAL A 447 -12.52 9.29 5.36
C VAL A 447 -11.94 7.88 5.36
N THR A 448 -11.24 7.52 4.28
CA THR A 448 -10.37 6.32 4.28
C THR A 448 -8.91 6.77 4.32
N LEU A 449 -8.17 6.34 5.34
CA LEU A 449 -6.75 6.58 5.50
C LEU A 449 -5.97 5.30 5.14
N GLU A 450 -5.20 5.38 4.06
CA GLU A 450 -4.25 4.36 3.62
C GLU A 450 -2.84 4.74 4.10
N LEU A 451 -2.29 3.95 5.03
CA LEU A 451 -0.99 4.22 5.64
C LEU A 451 0.18 3.89 4.70
N ASN A 452 0.01 2.96 3.76
CA ASN A 452 1.00 2.55 2.77
C ASN A 452 2.40 2.30 3.35
N GLY A 453 2.48 1.62 4.50
CA GLY A 453 3.74 1.33 5.18
C GLY A 453 4.36 2.49 5.95
N TYR A 454 3.77 3.70 5.93
CA TYR A 454 4.27 4.91 6.55
C TYR A 454 3.61 5.25 7.90
N THR A 455 4.27 6.12 8.67
CA THR A 455 3.81 6.54 10.00
C THR A 455 3.17 7.92 9.97
N LEU A 456 1.93 8.01 10.46
CA LEU A 456 1.27 9.25 10.85
C LEU A 456 1.46 9.47 12.35
N SER A 457 2.03 10.62 12.74
CA SER A 457 2.17 11.00 14.15
C SER A 457 1.60 12.39 14.46
N ASN A 458 1.45 12.71 15.74
CA ASN A 458 1.06 14.05 16.20
C ASN A 458 2.25 15.03 16.36
N GLY A 459 3.49 14.55 16.10
CA GLY A 459 4.74 15.26 16.33
C GLY A 459 5.10 15.39 17.81
N ALA A 460 6.40 15.37 18.13
CA ALA A 460 6.89 15.54 19.49
C ALA A 460 6.42 16.89 20.05
N SER A 461 5.47 16.85 20.98
CA SER A 461 4.83 18.07 21.50
C SER A 461 4.62 17.96 23.00
N THR A 462 5.00 19.03 23.72
CA THR A 462 4.60 19.25 25.12
C THR A 462 3.10 19.52 25.25
N VAL A 463 2.38 19.71 24.14
CA VAL A 463 0.96 19.97 24.09
C VAL A 463 0.20 18.66 23.90
N ARG A 464 -0.73 18.38 24.81
CA ARG A 464 -1.66 17.25 24.74
C ARG A 464 -2.49 17.31 23.45
N ARG A 465 -2.17 16.46 22.47
CA ARG A 465 -2.88 16.36 21.19
C ARG A 465 -2.94 14.92 20.71
N HIS A 466 -4.15 14.45 20.43
CA HIS A 466 -4.40 13.18 19.75
C HIS A 466 -3.80 13.19 18.35
N THR A 467 -3.39 12.01 17.85
CA THR A 467 -2.97 11.90 16.44
C THR A 467 -4.18 11.97 15.53
N ILE A 468 -5.25 11.25 15.87
CA ILE A 468 -6.53 11.31 15.20
C ILE A 468 -7.64 11.60 16.21
N VAL A 469 -8.43 12.64 15.93
CA VAL A 469 -9.72 12.91 16.57
C VAL A 469 -10.83 12.57 15.57
N ASN A 470 -11.67 11.58 15.88
CA ASN A 470 -12.77 11.19 15.00
C ASN A 470 -14.14 11.56 15.58
N ARG A 471 -14.94 12.26 14.78
CA ARG A 471 -16.37 12.54 15.00
C ARG A 471 -17.24 12.10 13.81
N GLY A 472 -16.63 11.60 12.74
CA GLY A 472 -17.30 11.12 11.53
C GLY A 472 -17.07 9.62 11.32
N LYS A 473 -17.00 9.18 10.07
CA LYS A 473 -16.66 7.80 9.70
C LYS A 473 -15.20 7.74 9.23
N LEU A 474 -14.39 6.91 9.88
CA LEU A 474 -12.98 6.72 9.53
C LEU A 474 -12.72 5.23 9.25
N THR A 475 -12.12 4.93 8.12
CA THR A 475 -11.50 3.63 7.85
C THR A 475 -9.98 3.82 7.84
N VAL A 476 -9.23 2.98 8.56
CA VAL A 476 -7.76 2.95 8.53
C VAL A 476 -7.31 1.60 7.99
N LYS A 477 -6.42 1.62 7.00
CA LYS A 477 -5.82 0.43 6.40
C LYS A 477 -4.37 0.69 6.00
N ASP A 478 -3.64 -0.39 5.79
CA ASP A 478 -2.29 -0.41 5.26
C ASP A 478 -2.21 -1.50 4.18
N SER A 479 -2.14 -1.07 2.94
CA SER A 479 -2.02 -1.89 1.74
C SER A 479 -0.59 -2.38 1.50
N SER A 480 0.41 -1.81 2.18
CA SER A 480 1.81 -2.24 2.03
C SER A 480 1.98 -3.73 2.30
N ALA A 481 2.92 -4.38 1.62
CA ALA A 481 3.14 -5.81 1.77
C ALA A 481 3.55 -6.19 3.21
N ALA A 482 4.31 -5.32 3.87
CA ALA A 482 4.83 -5.56 5.21
C ALA A 482 3.88 -5.14 6.34
N LYS A 483 2.79 -4.42 6.04
CA LYS A 483 1.83 -3.88 7.02
C LYS A 483 2.50 -3.06 8.14
N THR A 484 3.53 -2.29 7.78
CA THR A 484 4.37 -1.54 8.73
C THR A 484 3.86 -0.14 9.04
N GLY A 485 2.87 0.35 8.31
CA GLY A 485 2.28 1.65 8.47
C GLY A 485 1.66 1.80 9.83
N SER A 486 1.82 2.97 10.44
CA SER A 486 1.50 3.18 11.86
C SER A 486 0.76 4.49 12.11
N VAL A 487 -0.21 4.46 13.02
CA VAL A 487 -0.71 5.65 13.71
C VAL A 487 -0.04 5.70 15.09
N ASP A 488 0.84 6.68 15.28
CA ASP A 488 1.65 6.83 16.49
C ASP A 488 1.26 8.11 17.24
N ASN A 489 1.26 8.06 18.57
CA ASN A 489 1.17 9.24 19.41
C ASN A 489 2.35 9.38 20.37
N THR A 490 2.97 10.56 20.34
CA THR A 490 4.15 10.86 21.17
C THR A 490 3.85 11.81 22.34
N ALA A 491 2.63 12.36 22.44
CA ALA A 491 2.29 13.37 23.44
C ALA A 491 1.68 12.74 24.70
N ASN A 492 1.99 13.32 25.87
CA ASN A 492 1.38 12.89 27.13
C ASN A 492 -0.13 13.18 27.16
N GLY A 493 -0.91 12.27 27.74
CA GLY A 493 -2.36 12.42 27.91
C GLY A 493 -3.16 12.33 26.60
N ALA A 494 -2.58 11.80 25.52
CA ALA A 494 -3.22 11.75 24.21
C ALA A 494 -3.18 10.35 23.57
N ALA A 495 -4.23 9.97 22.87
CA ALA A 495 -4.34 8.71 22.14
C ALA A 495 -3.85 8.82 20.69
N ALA A 496 -3.43 7.69 20.11
CA ALA A 496 -3.26 7.54 18.67
C ALA A 496 -4.61 7.79 17.96
N ILE A 497 -5.69 7.21 18.48
CA ILE A 497 -7.06 7.50 18.04
C ILE A 497 -7.94 7.81 19.24
N ALA A 498 -8.58 8.98 19.21
CA ALA A 498 -9.72 9.32 20.06
C ALA A 498 -11.00 9.35 19.20
N ASN A 499 -11.84 8.33 19.35
CA ASN A 499 -13.13 8.24 18.67
C ASN A 499 -14.24 8.77 19.57
N TYR A 500 -14.94 9.81 19.16
CA TYR A 500 -16.02 10.45 19.92
C TYR A 500 -17.39 9.84 19.58
N THR A 501 -18.42 10.25 20.32
CA THR A 501 -19.76 9.64 20.33
C THR A 501 -20.45 9.54 18.98
N THR A 502 -20.25 10.52 18.09
CA THR A 502 -20.80 10.50 16.72
C THR A 502 -19.93 9.71 15.75
N GLY A 503 -18.74 9.29 16.18
CA GLY A 503 -17.71 8.70 15.35
C GLY A 503 -17.83 7.19 15.20
N THR A 504 -17.63 6.72 13.98
CA THR A 504 -17.40 5.31 13.66
C THR A 504 -15.99 5.14 13.13
N VAL A 505 -15.22 4.21 13.70
CA VAL A 505 -13.89 3.83 13.20
C VAL A 505 -13.90 2.38 12.76
N THR A 506 -13.34 2.08 11.59
CA THR A 506 -13.03 0.73 11.13
C THR A 506 -11.52 0.61 10.94
N ILE A 507 -10.90 -0.37 11.59
CA ILE A 507 -9.47 -0.67 11.46
C ILE A 507 -9.34 -2.00 10.73
N GLU A 508 -8.79 -1.95 9.52
CA GLU A 508 -8.60 -3.10 8.64
C GLU A 508 -7.17 -3.63 8.67
N SER A 509 -6.19 -2.80 9.04
CA SER A 509 -4.76 -3.16 9.17
C SER A 509 -3.94 -1.97 9.68
N GLY A 510 -2.63 -2.17 9.85
CA GLY A 510 -1.68 -1.17 10.33
C GLY A 510 -1.36 -1.34 11.81
N ARG A 511 -0.46 -0.48 12.31
CA ARG A 511 0.04 -0.49 13.68
C ARG A 511 -0.49 0.72 14.45
N PHE A 512 -0.83 0.53 15.71
CA PHE A 512 -1.35 1.59 16.58
C PHE A 512 -0.54 1.60 17.86
N THR A 513 0.16 2.71 18.09
CA THR A 513 1.11 2.78 19.20
C THR A 513 1.22 4.16 19.84
N ARG A 514 1.87 4.16 20.99
CA ARG A 514 2.44 5.32 21.65
C ARG A 514 3.94 5.09 21.82
N SER A 515 4.73 5.51 20.83
CA SER A 515 6.17 5.25 20.78
C SER A 515 6.96 5.93 21.91
N ALA A 516 6.43 7.03 22.45
CA ALA A 516 7.03 7.79 23.56
C ALA A 516 6.48 7.39 24.95
N GLU A 517 5.88 6.20 25.10
CA GLU A 517 5.38 5.70 26.38
C GLU A 517 6.50 5.57 27.42
N ALA A 518 6.34 6.24 28.56
CA ALA A 518 7.37 6.36 29.59
C ALA A 518 7.02 5.66 30.91
N SER A 519 5.88 4.98 30.99
CA SER A 519 5.47 4.34 32.25
C SER A 519 6.40 3.20 32.66
N SER A 520 6.43 2.91 33.95
CA SER A 520 7.19 1.79 34.52
C SER A 520 6.39 1.08 35.60
N TYR A 521 6.77 -0.17 35.89
CA TYR A 521 6.10 -1.03 36.87
C TYR A 521 7.12 -1.68 37.81
N ASP A 522 6.85 -1.59 39.11
CA ASP A 522 7.55 -2.37 40.13
C ASP A 522 6.68 -3.56 40.57
N PRO A 523 7.04 -4.80 40.17
CA PRO A 523 6.27 -6.00 40.53
C PRO A 523 6.32 -6.33 42.02
N LYS A 524 7.29 -5.79 42.79
CA LYS A 524 7.38 -6.07 44.24
C LYS A 524 6.37 -5.27 45.04
N THR A 525 6.06 -4.05 44.59
CA THR A 525 5.13 -3.15 45.27
C THR A 525 3.77 -3.07 44.58
N ASP A 526 3.62 -3.70 43.42
CA ASP A 526 2.47 -3.61 42.51
C ASP A 526 2.12 -2.14 42.17
N LYS A 527 3.16 -1.33 41.96
CA LYS A 527 3.02 0.10 41.66
C LYS A 527 3.47 0.40 40.24
N ALA A 528 2.57 1.01 39.48
CA ALA A 528 2.88 1.61 38.20
C ALA A 528 2.98 3.13 38.32
N VAL A 529 3.92 3.74 37.63
CA VAL A 529 4.06 5.19 37.51
C VAL A 529 4.07 5.60 36.03
N SER A 530 3.56 6.79 35.71
CA SER A 530 3.38 7.22 34.32
C SER A 530 4.68 7.63 33.61
N GLY A 531 5.74 7.93 34.38
CA GLY A 531 6.99 8.47 33.86
C GLY A 531 6.85 9.83 33.15
N GLY A 532 5.69 10.51 33.28
CA GLY A 532 5.41 11.80 32.64
C GLY A 532 4.86 11.72 31.22
N ASN A 533 4.79 10.52 30.61
CA ASN A 533 4.17 10.32 29.30
C ASN A 533 3.41 9.00 29.25
N SER A 534 2.11 9.05 29.55
CA SER A 534 1.22 7.89 29.46
C SER A 534 -0.19 8.29 29.11
N TYR A 535 -0.84 7.46 28.30
CA TYR A 535 -2.27 7.52 28.01
C TYR A 535 -2.70 6.22 27.32
N TYR A 536 -3.98 6.08 27.01
CA TYR A 536 -4.46 5.00 26.14
C TYR A 536 -3.89 5.13 24.73
N VAL A 537 -3.60 4.01 24.06
CA VAL A 537 -3.32 4.03 22.61
C VAL A 537 -4.60 4.34 21.85
N ILE A 538 -5.71 3.70 22.25
CA ILE A 538 -7.04 3.93 21.71
C ILE A 538 -7.99 4.37 22.83
N LYS A 539 -8.71 5.47 22.61
CA LYS A 539 -9.85 5.87 23.45
C LYS A 539 -11.11 5.92 22.59
N ASN A 540 -12.06 5.02 22.88
CA ASN A 540 -13.31 4.89 22.14
C ASN A 540 -14.52 5.29 22.98
N PHE A 541 -15.26 6.29 22.50
CA PHE A 541 -16.56 6.71 23.00
C PHE A 541 -17.69 6.49 21.99
N GLY A 542 -17.36 6.15 20.74
CA GLY A 542 -18.31 5.89 19.66
C GLY A 542 -18.37 4.41 19.29
N VAL A 543 -18.48 4.12 17.99
CA VAL A 543 -18.42 2.75 17.45
C VAL A 543 -17.03 2.48 16.87
N MET A 544 -16.41 1.38 17.25
CA MET A 544 -15.13 0.94 16.69
C MET A 544 -15.19 -0.52 16.28
N ASN A 545 -14.83 -0.80 15.04
CA ASN A 545 -14.73 -2.14 14.47
C ASN A 545 -13.25 -2.43 14.15
N ILE A 546 -12.68 -3.46 14.75
CA ILE A 546 -11.30 -3.89 14.51
C ILE A 546 -11.35 -5.27 13.87
N THR A 547 -11.00 -5.34 12.59
CA THR A 547 -10.93 -6.59 11.83
C THR A 547 -9.51 -7.14 11.74
N SER A 548 -8.50 -6.28 11.85
CA SER A 548 -7.08 -6.65 11.96
C SER A 548 -6.26 -5.49 12.54
N GLY A 549 -4.93 -5.62 12.54
CA GLY A 549 -3.96 -4.60 12.99
C GLY A 549 -3.23 -5.00 14.27
N ASP A 550 -2.13 -4.29 14.54
CA ASP A 550 -1.27 -4.53 15.72
C ASP A 550 -1.34 -3.35 16.69
N PHE A 551 -1.64 -3.64 17.96
CA PHE A 551 -1.85 -2.64 19.00
C PHE A 551 -0.88 -2.88 20.16
N TYR A 552 0.00 -1.92 20.41
CA TYR A 552 1.03 -2.04 21.46
C TYR A 552 1.50 -0.67 21.95
N PHE A 553 2.26 -0.65 23.04
CA PHE A 553 2.98 0.54 23.51
C PHE A 553 4.45 0.50 23.08
N GLY A 554 5.09 1.67 22.95
CA GLY A 554 6.50 1.76 22.58
C GLY A 554 6.79 1.39 21.13
N VAL A 555 8.03 0.97 20.85
CA VAL A 555 8.50 0.64 19.51
C VAL A 555 8.71 -0.87 19.39
N GLY A 556 7.68 -1.58 18.92
CA GLY A 556 7.68 -3.03 18.72
C GLY A 556 7.62 -3.85 20.02
N GLU A 557 7.85 -5.15 19.92
CA GLU A 557 7.70 -6.10 21.04
C GLU A 557 8.70 -5.94 22.18
N SER A 558 9.86 -5.34 21.91
CA SER A 558 10.88 -4.99 22.90
C SER A 558 10.65 -3.62 23.54
N GLY A 559 9.57 -2.93 23.15
CA GLY A 559 9.19 -1.63 23.65
C GLY A 559 8.63 -1.67 25.07
N ASN A 560 8.30 -0.50 25.60
CA ASN A 560 7.58 -0.37 26.86
C ASN A 560 6.19 -0.98 26.73
N ASP A 561 5.82 -1.97 27.56
CA ASP A 561 4.50 -2.61 27.50
C ASP A 561 3.35 -1.72 27.97
N GLY A 562 3.63 -0.52 28.50
CA GLY A 562 2.63 0.42 28.99
C GLY A 562 2.01 -0.07 30.30
N TYR A 563 2.42 0.55 31.41
CA TYR A 563 2.08 0.05 32.74
C TYR A 563 1.08 0.91 33.51
N TYR A 564 0.88 2.15 33.07
CA TYR A 564 0.07 3.13 33.79
C TYR A 564 -1.37 3.23 33.24
N SER A 565 -1.51 3.30 31.91
CA SER A 565 -2.80 3.36 31.22
C SER A 565 -3.15 2.03 30.55
N SER A 566 -4.43 1.80 30.25
CA SER A 566 -4.86 0.65 29.43
C SER A 566 -4.46 0.85 27.96
N LEU A 567 -4.30 -0.23 27.20
CA LEU A 567 -4.01 -0.13 25.77
C LEU A 567 -5.23 0.44 25.02
N ILE A 568 -6.39 -0.19 25.21
CA ILE A 568 -7.68 0.28 24.70
C ILE A 568 -8.62 0.56 25.87
N ALA A 569 -9.28 1.71 25.84
CA ALA A 569 -10.43 2.01 26.69
C ALA A 569 -11.68 2.27 25.85
N ASN A 570 -12.70 1.44 26.06
CA ASN A 570 -14.03 1.56 25.46
C ASN A 570 -15.03 2.01 26.53
N GLY A 571 -15.74 3.11 26.30
CA GLY A 571 -16.66 3.68 27.29
C GLY A 571 -16.05 4.80 28.13
N TRP A 572 -16.73 5.15 29.22
CA TRP A 572 -16.40 6.31 30.04
C TRP A 572 -15.94 5.88 31.42
N TYR A 573 -14.86 6.48 31.90
CA TYR A 573 -14.46 6.36 33.30
C TYR A 573 -15.31 7.23 34.22
N SER A 574 -15.85 8.33 33.67
CA SER A 574 -16.73 9.23 34.41
C SER A 574 -17.56 10.08 33.46
N LYS A 575 -18.63 10.68 34.00
CA LYS A 575 -19.49 11.63 33.30
C LYS A 575 -18.79 12.88 32.72
N ASN A 576 -17.54 13.15 33.12
CA ASN A 576 -16.81 14.35 32.73
C ASN A 576 -15.69 14.08 31.69
N GLU A 577 -15.54 12.84 31.21
CA GLU A 577 -14.41 12.45 30.35
C GLU A 577 -14.56 12.85 28.87
N SER A 578 -15.79 13.14 28.42
CA SER A 578 -16.06 13.61 27.05
C SER A 578 -16.60 15.05 27.07
N PRO A 579 -16.05 15.98 26.25
CA PRO A 579 -16.63 17.31 26.07
C PRO A 579 -18.02 17.28 25.44
N ASP A 580 -18.40 16.16 24.79
CA ASP A 580 -19.71 15.90 24.20
C ASP A 580 -20.51 14.89 25.02
N TYR A 581 -20.31 14.88 26.35
CA TYR A 581 -20.98 13.92 27.23
C TYR A 581 -22.50 13.96 27.04
N ASN A 582 -23.01 12.92 26.38
CA ASN A 582 -24.41 12.53 26.42
C ASN A 582 -24.45 11.05 26.83
N PRO A 583 -24.75 10.74 28.10
CA PRO A 583 -24.80 9.37 28.59
C PRO A 583 -25.94 8.55 27.97
N TYR A 584 -26.82 9.19 27.20
CA TYR A 584 -27.93 8.57 26.49
C TYR A 584 -27.67 8.40 24.99
N GLY A 585 -26.44 8.62 24.51
CA GLY A 585 -26.14 8.57 23.07
C GLY A 585 -26.75 9.76 22.32
N GLY A 586 -25.99 10.35 21.41
CA GLY A 586 -26.61 11.19 20.38
C GLY A 586 -27.64 10.35 19.62
N GLU A 587 -28.87 10.86 19.51
CA GLU A 587 -30.04 10.39 18.75
C GLU A 587 -30.47 8.89 18.82
N ASN A 588 -29.64 7.94 19.30
CA ASN A 588 -29.85 6.49 19.16
C ASN A 588 -29.62 5.61 20.41
N GLY A 589 -29.33 6.15 21.61
CA GLY A 589 -29.41 5.35 22.84
C GLY A 589 -28.34 4.26 23.09
N ALA A 590 -27.35 4.08 22.21
CA ALA A 590 -26.34 3.03 22.34
C ALA A 590 -25.04 3.56 22.98
N GLY A 591 -24.50 2.83 23.97
CA GLY A 591 -23.20 3.12 24.59
C GLY A 591 -22.01 2.89 23.64
N ALA A 592 -20.79 3.20 24.09
CA ALA A 592 -19.57 3.03 23.30
C ALA A 592 -19.39 1.56 22.92
N THR A 593 -19.31 1.27 21.62
CA THR A 593 -19.27 -0.11 21.12
C THR A 593 -17.90 -0.41 20.54
N LEU A 594 -17.28 -1.49 21.01
CA LEU A 594 -16.02 -2.02 20.49
C LEU A 594 -16.25 -3.45 19.99
N ASN A 595 -16.12 -3.65 18.67
CA ASN A 595 -16.20 -4.94 18.01
C ASN A 595 -14.81 -5.36 17.56
N ILE A 596 -14.37 -6.55 17.96
CA ILE A 596 -13.07 -7.12 17.61
C ILE A 596 -13.33 -8.48 16.94
N SER A 597 -12.94 -8.61 15.68
CA SER A 597 -12.95 -9.88 14.93
C SER A 597 -11.54 -10.36 14.56
N GLY A 598 -10.52 -9.52 14.73
CA GLY A 598 -9.12 -9.88 14.49
C GLY A 598 -8.14 -8.85 15.06
N GLY A 599 -6.86 -9.02 14.74
CA GLY A 599 -5.76 -8.17 15.21
C GLY A 599 -5.00 -8.74 16.41
N THR A 600 -3.88 -8.11 16.74
CA THR A 600 -3.01 -8.45 17.87
C THR A 600 -2.96 -7.32 18.88
N PHE A 601 -3.09 -7.64 20.17
CA PHE A 601 -3.17 -6.65 21.25
C PHE A 601 -2.21 -7.03 22.36
N ARG A 602 -1.27 -6.15 22.71
CA ARG A 602 -0.28 -6.44 23.74
C ARG A 602 -0.02 -5.26 24.67
N GLY A 603 0.00 -5.56 25.97
CA GLY A 603 0.39 -4.60 27.01
C GLY A 603 -0.77 -3.79 27.59
N GLY A 604 -0.46 -2.67 28.24
CA GLY A 604 -1.37 -1.85 29.02
C GLY A 604 -1.56 -2.35 30.45
N LYS A 605 -2.00 -1.46 31.35
CA LYS A 605 -2.48 -1.86 32.69
C LYS A 605 -3.69 -2.81 32.61
N ILE A 606 -4.48 -2.59 31.58
CA ILE A 606 -5.48 -3.53 31.07
C ILE A 606 -5.31 -3.49 29.55
N THR A 607 -5.22 -4.63 28.87
CA THR A 607 -5.08 -4.63 27.41
C THR A 607 -6.37 -4.12 26.76
N ILE A 608 -7.51 -4.67 27.15
CA ILE A 608 -8.83 -4.18 26.73
C ILE A 608 -9.66 -3.87 27.96
N LYS A 609 -9.89 -2.58 28.19
CA LYS A 609 -10.79 -2.08 29.24
C LYS A 609 -12.14 -1.72 28.62
N ASN A 610 -13.19 -2.44 29.02
CA ASN A 610 -14.57 -2.06 28.72
C ASN A 610 -15.17 -1.38 29.95
N ASP A 611 -15.16 -0.05 29.94
CA ASP A 611 -15.59 0.84 31.02
C ASP A 611 -17.12 0.98 31.08
N ASP A 612 -17.59 1.87 31.95
CA ASP A 612 -18.98 2.24 32.10
C ASP A 612 -19.63 2.54 30.73
N TYR A 613 -20.84 2.02 30.54
CA TYR A 613 -21.61 2.08 29.28
C TYR A 613 -20.91 1.49 28.05
N GLY A 614 -19.78 0.79 28.21
CA GLY A 614 -19.12 0.09 27.13
C GLY A 614 -19.85 -1.19 26.74
N ILE A 615 -19.97 -1.44 25.45
CA ILE A 615 -20.40 -2.71 24.86
C ILE A 615 -19.20 -3.31 24.14
N LEU A 616 -18.73 -4.46 24.60
CA LEU A 616 -17.58 -5.16 24.03
C LEU A 616 -18.02 -6.45 23.35
N ASN A 617 -17.70 -6.60 22.07
CA ASN A 617 -17.91 -7.84 21.33
C ASN A 617 -16.55 -8.34 20.80
N ILE A 618 -16.17 -9.56 21.19
CA ILE A 618 -14.95 -10.22 20.70
C ILE A 618 -15.35 -11.53 20.02
N SER A 619 -14.94 -11.68 18.77
CA SER A 619 -15.18 -12.85 17.92
C SER A 619 -13.89 -13.44 17.35
N GLY A 620 -12.77 -12.73 17.48
CA GLY A 620 -11.44 -13.16 17.04
C GLY A 620 -10.34 -12.25 17.57
N GLY A 621 -9.11 -12.45 17.10
CA GLY A 621 -7.91 -11.71 17.52
C GLY A 621 -7.09 -12.41 18.60
N GLU A 622 -5.87 -11.91 18.81
CA GLU A 622 -4.92 -12.38 19.83
C GLU A 622 -4.68 -11.28 20.86
N ILE A 623 -5.10 -11.52 22.11
CA ILE A 623 -5.00 -10.56 23.21
C ILE A 623 -4.04 -11.11 24.26
N LYS A 624 -2.92 -10.41 24.46
CA LYS A 624 -1.84 -10.84 25.34
C LYS A 624 -1.51 -9.78 26.39
N GLN A 625 -1.67 -10.14 27.65
CA GLN A 625 -1.20 -9.34 28.77
C GLN A 625 0.10 -9.93 29.32
N PRO A 626 1.27 -9.29 29.10
CA PRO A 626 2.55 -9.81 29.58
C PRO A 626 2.77 -9.62 31.09
N THR A 627 2.09 -8.67 31.73
CA THR A 627 2.34 -8.31 33.14
C THR A 627 1.46 -9.12 34.09
N GLU A 628 2.07 -9.80 35.05
CA GLU A 628 1.42 -10.82 35.90
C GLU A 628 0.17 -10.31 36.64
N GLN A 629 0.22 -9.10 37.22
CA GLN A 629 -0.90 -8.54 37.99
C GLN A 629 -1.93 -7.79 37.14
N PHE A 630 -1.75 -7.70 35.83
CA PHE A 630 -2.61 -6.90 34.95
C PHE A 630 -3.62 -7.77 34.21
N TYR A 631 -4.73 -7.14 33.80
CA TYR A 631 -5.77 -7.84 33.07
C TYR A 631 -5.50 -7.82 31.55
N ALA A 632 -5.76 -8.93 30.86
CA ALA A 632 -5.86 -8.88 29.40
C ALA A 632 -7.21 -8.24 29.01
N VAL A 633 -8.31 -8.73 29.56
CA VAL A 633 -9.63 -8.13 29.38
C VAL A 633 -10.28 -7.89 30.74
N LEU A 634 -10.78 -6.66 30.96
CA LEU A 634 -11.60 -6.33 32.12
C LEU A 634 -12.87 -5.62 31.68
N ASN A 635 -14.01 -6.25 31.97
CA ASN A 635 -15.33 -5.74 31.65
C ASN A 635 -16.01 -5.16 32.90
N TYR A 636 -16.36 -3.88 32.83
CA TYR A 636 -17.19 -3.21 33.82
C TYR A 636 -18.67 -3.22 33.44
N ASN A 637 -19.02 -3.17 32.15
CA ASN A 637 -20.41 -3.10 31.70
C ASN A 637 -20.91 -4.38 31.02
N VAL A 638 -20.99 -4.44 29.68
CA VAL A 638 -21.53 -5.59 28.94
C VAL A 638 -20.50 -6.09 27.94
N ALA A 639 -20.20 -7.39 27.99
CA ALA A 639 -19.30 -8.05 27.04
C ALA A 639 -19.85 -9.38 26.51
N LYS A 640 -19.60 -9.65 25.23
CA LYS A 640 -19.82 -10.95 24.57
C LYS A 640 -18.54 -11.39 23.88
N ILE A 641 -18.02 -12.56 24.26
CA ILE A 641 -16.74 -13.09 23.78
C ILE A 641 -16.99 -14.49 23.24
N THR A 642 -16.75 -14.69 21.95
CA THR A 642 -17.13 -15.90 21.20
C THR A 642 -15.99 -16.53 20.40
N GLY A 643 -14.84 -15.86 20.31
CA GLY A 643 -13.66 -16.34 19.60
C GLY A 643 -12.42 -15.53 19.95
N GLY A 644 -11.28 -15.90 19.34
CA GLY A 644 -9.97 -15.32 19.64
C GLY A 644 -9.26 -15.99 20.81
N THR A 645 -8.01 -15.56 21.04
CA THR A 645 -7.16 -16.05 22.14
C THR A 645 -6.93 -14.93 23.15
N ILE A 646 -7.09 -15.23 24.44
CA ILE A 646 -6.86 -14.30 25.54
C ILE A 646 -5.87 -14.94 26.51
N THR A 647 -4.66 -14.41 26.58
CA THR A 647 -3.57 -14.97 27.37
C THR A 647 -3.01 -13.96 28.35
N ALA A 648 -2.84 -14.37 29.61
CA ALA A 648 -2.15 -13.58 30.63
C ALA A 648 -1.51 -14.50 31.68
N PRO A 649 -0.45 -14.09 32.39
CA PRO A 649 0.10 -14.92 33.46
C PRO A 649 -0.93 -15.25 34.55
N GLU A 650 -1.70 -14.27 35.08
CA GLU A 650 -2.70 -14.54 36.12
C GLU A 650 -4.14 -14.07 35.87
N LYS A 651 -4.34 -13.05 35.03
CA LYS A 651 -5.65 -12.35 34.92
C LYS A 651 -6.07 -12.17 33.45
N PRO A 652 -6.32 -13.25 32.71
CA PRO A 652 -6.73 -13.11 31.31
C PRO A 652 -8.12 -12.45 31.18
N LEU A 653 -9.10 -12.81 32.01
CA LEU A 653 -10.43 -12.21 31.97
C LEU A 653 -10.97 -11.84 33.36
N GLY A 654 -11.50 -10.63 33.49
CA GLY A 654 -12.27 -10.17 34.65
C GLY A 654 -13.61 -9.55 34.27
N ALA A 655 -14.61 -9.74 35.13
CA ALA A 655 -15.88 -9.01 35.12
C ALA A 655 -16.10 -8.35 36.49
N SER A 656 -16.33 -7.04 36.51
CA SER A 656 -16.65 -6.24 37.71
C SER A 656 -17.97 -5.53 37.45
N GLY A 657 -18.87 -5.47 38.44
CA GLY A 657 -20.11 -4.72 38.29
C GLY A 657 -20.62 -4.15 39.59
N ILE A 658 -21.57 -3.22 39.51
CA ILE A 658 -22.24 -2.63 40.66
C ILE A 658 -23.71 -3.05 40.65
N LYS A 659 -24.19 -3.58 41.78
CA LYS A 659 -25.55 -4.08 41.93
C LYS A 659 -26.57 -2.99 41.64
N GLY A 660 -27.44 -3.23 40.65
CA GLY A 660 -28.53 -2.32 40.28
C GLY A 660 -28.10 -1.08 39.49
N ALA A 661 -26.82 -0.99 39.10
CA ALA A 661 -26.33 0.13 38.32
C ALA A 661 -26.77 0.05 36.84
N ALA A 662 -27.05 1.21 36.25
CA ALA A 662 -27.48 1.33 34.85
C ALA A 662 -26.28 1.24 33.87
N ALA A 663 -25.16 1.82 34.29
CA ALA A 663 -23.81 1.50 33.82
C ALA A 663 -23.18 0.48 34.78
N ASP A 664 -22.07 -0.14 34.42
CA ASP A 664 -21.33 -1.08 35.29
C ASP A 664 -22.08 -2.35 35.66
N LYS A 665 -22.77 -2.95 34.69
CA LYS A 665 -23.50 -4.20 34.93
C LYS A 665 -22.59 -5.39 35.26
N GLY A 666 -21.35 -5.38 34.79
CA GLY A 666 -20.38 -6.46 34.94
C GLY A 666 -20.78 -7.76 34.26
N GLU A 667 -21.61 -7.70 33.23
CA GLU A 667 -22.19 -8.87 32.56
C GLU A 667 -21.30 -9.31 31.40
N THR A 668 -20.82 -10.56 31.44
CA THR A 668 -19.94 -11.11 30.41
C THR A 668 -20.42 -12.50 29.99
N THR A 669 -20.76 -12.65 28.71
CA THR A 669 -21.09 -13.93 28.09
C THR A 669 -19.91 -14.47 27.30
N LEU A 670 -19.57 -15.73 27.54
CA LEU A 670 -18.45 -16.44 26.96
C LEU A 670 -18.97 -17.68 26.22
N GLY A 671 -18.45 -17.95 25.03
CA GLY A 671 -18.86 -19.11 24.24
C GLY A 671 -18.07 -19.31 22.96
N GLY A 672 -18.65 -20.06 22.02
CA GLY A 672 -18.06 -20.29 20.70
C GLY A 672 -16.68 -20.96 20.77
N LYS A 673 -15.72 -20.41 20.02
CA LYS A 673 -14.35 -20.92 19.87
C LYS A 673 -13.31 -20.12 20.66
N VAL A 674 -13.71 -19.31 21.65
CA VAL A 674 -12.74 -18.54 22.46
C VAL A 674 -11.80 -19.47 23.21
N GLU A 675 -10.51 -19.11 23.26
CA GLU A 675 -9.52 -19.77 24.11
C GLU A 675 -8.97 -18.77 25.14
N ILE A 676 -9.13 -19.08 26.43
CA ILE A 676 -8.69 -18.22 27.53
C ILE A 676 -7.66 -18.97 28.38
N THR A 677 -6.46 -18.42 28.47
CA THR A 677 -5.32 -19.05 29.13
C THR A 677 -4.75 -18.17 30.23
N SER A 678 -4.70 -18.73 31.44
CA SER A 678 -3.89 -18.22 32.53
C SER A 678 -2.75 -19.19 32.84
N ASP A 679 -1.50 -18.73 32.74
CA ASP A 679 -0.33 -19.60 32.99
C ASP A 679 -0.20 -20.02 34.47
N LYS A 680 -0.61 -19.14 35.38
CA LYS A 680 -0.42 -19.29 36.84
C LYS A 680 -1.71 -19.13 37.64
N GLY A 681 -2.69 -18.41 37.10
CA GLY A 681 -3.90 -17.98 37.81
C GLY A 681 -5.16 -18.72 37.42
N TYR A 682 -6.28 -18.03 37.57
CA TYR A 682 -7.62 -18.48 37.17
C TYR A 682 -7.88 -17.98 35.75
N ALA A 683 -8.47 -18.81 34.90
CA ALA A 683 -8.92 -18.39 33.57
C ALA A 683 -9.98 -17.28 33.68
N LEU A 684 -10.82 -17.30 34.71
CA LEU A 684 -11.94 -16.38 34.87
C LEU A 684 -11.94 -15.70 36.25
N ARG A 685 -12.31 -14.43 36.31
CA ARG A 685 -12.50 -13.70 37.57
C ARG A 685 -13.80 -12.90 37.54
N ALA A 686 -14.60 -13.02 38.59
CA ALA A 686 -15.73 -12.14 38.82
C ALA A 686 -15.53 -11.40 40.15
N LEU A 687 -15.64 -10.09 40.09
CA LEU A 687 -15.41 -9.14 41.18
C LEU A 687 -16.71 -8.38 41.43
N ASP A 688 -16.92 -7.91 42.66
CA ASP A 688 -18.06 -7.08 43.00
C ASP A 688 -19.38 -7.76 42.60
N ASN A 689 -20.24 -7.14 41.80
CA ASN A 689 -21.45 -7.74 41.24
C ASN A 689 -21.27 -8.33 39.83
N GLY A 690 -20.03 -8.66 39.44
CA GLY A 690 -19.71 -9.20 38.12
C GLY A 690 -20.37 -10.57 37.87
N LYS A 691 -20.86 -10.78 36.65
CA LYS A 691 -21.57 -11.99 36.24
C LYS A 691 -20.92 -12.60 35.01
N LEU A 692 -20.52 -13.86 35.13
CA LEU A 692 -19.94 -14.66 34.05
C LEU A 692 -20.94 -15.72 33.60
N THR A 693 -21.27 -15.76 32.31
CA THR A 693 -22.07 -16.84 31.71
C THR A 693 -21.20 -17.56 30.68
N VAL A 694 -20.91 -18.84 30.90
CA VAL A 694 -20.05 -19.65 30.03
C VAL A 694 -20.90 -20.71 29.33
N THR A 695 -20.85 -20.70 27.99
CA THR A 695 -21.66 -21.56 27.11
C THR A 695 -20.82 -22.44 26.17
N GLY A 696 -19.51 -22.22 26.10
CA GLY A 696 -18.59 -22.87 25.16
C GLY A 696 -17.17 -22.30 25.31
N GLY A 697 -16.22 -22.71 24.47
CA GLY A 697 -14.82 -22.26 24.51
C GLY A 697 -13.87 -23.19 25.27
N LYS A 698 -12.58 -22.83 25.32
CA LYS A 698 -11.53 -23.56 26.04
C LYS A 698 -10.89 -22.67 27.11
N TYR A 699 -10.67 -23.24 28.30
CA TYR A 699 -10.21 -22.50 29.46
C TYR A 699 -9.07 -23.22 30.16
N TYR A 700 -7.91 -22.55 30.24
CA TYR A 700 -6.73 -23.06 30.92
C TYR A 700 -6.45 -22.24 32.17
N SER A 701 -6.57 -22.89 33.33
CA SER A 701 -6.31 -22.36 34.66
C SER A 701 -4.99 -22.93 35.21
N GLY A 702 -3.95 -22.10 35.23
CA GLY A 702 -2.63 -22.44 35.77
C GLY A 702 -2.60 -22.72 37.28
N ASN A 703 -3.62 -22.26 38.03
CA ASN A 703 -3.76 -22.56 39.45
C ASN A 703 -4.05 -24.05 39.75
N LYS A 704 -4.50 -24.81 38.73
CA LYS A 704 -4.82 -26.24 38.78
C LYS A 704 -5.90 -26.67 39.80
N LYS A 705 -6.70 -25.75 40.33
CA LYS A 705 -7.74 -26.03 41.35
C LYS A 705 -9.16 -25.74 40.89
N SER A 706 -9.41 -24.58 40.29
CA SER A 706 -10.72 -24.23 39.75
C SER A 706 -10.60 -23.28 38.56
N VAL A 707 -11.72 -23.14 37.83
CA VAL A 707 -11.79 -22.32 36.62
C VAL A 707 -11.79 -20.83 36.97
N SER A 708 -12.53 -20.47 38.03
CA SER A 708 -12.84 -19.09 38.36
C SER A 708 -12.46 -18.68 39.78
N LYS A 709 -12.29 -17.37 39.98
CA LYS A 709 -12.21 -16.72 41.28
C LYS A 709 -13.31 -15.68 41.43
N LEU A 710 -14.15 -15.88 42.44
CA LEU A 710 -15.23 -14.98 42.83
C LEU A 710 -14.78 -14.13 44.03
N LYS A 711 -14.94 -12.80 43.96
CA LYS A 711 -14.60 -11.88 45.06
C LYS A 711 -15.72 -10.85 45.26
N GLU A 712 -16.51 -11.06 46.30
CA GLU A 712 -17.56 -10.13 46.72
C GLU A 712 -17.03 -8.83 47.34
N SER A 713 -17.88 -7.81 47.33
CA SER A 713 -17.62 -6.51 47.95
C SER A 713 -18.93 -5.84 48.37
N GLU A 714 -18.85 -4.63 48.89
CA GLU A 714 -20.04 -3.80 49.19
C GLU A 714 -20.87 -3.47 47.94
N HIS A 715 -20.29 -3.61 46.73
CA HIS A 715 -20.97 -3.33 45.47
C HIS A 715 -21.82 -4.49 44.95
N GLY A 716 -21.73 -5.68 45.55
CA GLY A 716 -22.60 -6.82 45.24
C GLY A 716 -21.90 -8.17 45.35
N THR A 717 -22.61 -9.20 44.85
CA THR A 717 -22.15 -10.59 44.92
C THR A 717 -21.87 -11.10 43.51
N PRO A 718 -20.65 -11.59 43.23
CA PRO A 718 -20.29 -12.02 41.90
C PRO A 718 -20.84 -13.43 41.64
N SER A 719 -21.07 -13.74 40.38
CA SER A 719 -21.61 -15.05 39.98
C SER A 719 -20.95 -15.57 38.71
N ILE A 720 -20.96 -16.89 38.58
CA ILE A 720 -20.58 -17.61 37.38
C ILE A 720 -21.60 -18.74 37.15
N ALA A 721 -21.94 -18.98 35.89
CA ALA A 721 -22.77 -20.09 35.47
C ALA A 721 -22.14 -20.75 34.23
N ILE A 722 -21.61 -21.97 34.41
CA ILE A 722 -20.99 -22.76 33.33
C ILE A 722 -21.98 -23.81 32.83
N SER A 723 -22.35 -23.69 31.56
CA SER A 723 -23.30 -24.58 30.85
C SER A 723 -22.68 -25.25 29.62
N GLY A 724 -21.39 -25.01 29.35
CA GLY A 724 -20.65 -25.62 28.25
C GLY A 724 -19.16 -25.23 28.27
N GLY A 725 -18.37 -25.82 27.37
CA GLY A 725 -16.94 -25.54 27.22
C GLY A 725 -16.03 -26.68 27.69
N ARG A 726 -14.72 -26.49 27.48
CA ARG A 726 -13.65 -27.45 27.80
C ARG A 726 -12.61 -26.83 28.73
N PHE A 727 -12.16 -27.58 29.73
CA PHE A 727 -11.39 -27.06 30.85
C PHE A 727 -10.22 -27.98 31.21
N ASN A 728 -9.08 -27.39 31.61
CA ASN A 728 -7.92 -28.15 32.10
C ASN A 728 -8.07 -28.61 33.57
N VAL A 729 -9.00 -27.98 34.30
CA VAL A 729 -9.37 -28.29 35.69
C VAL A 729 -10.87 -28.54 35.74
N GLU A 730 -11.31 -29.41 36.64
CA GLU A 730 -12.73 -29.70 36.81
C GLU A 730 -13.48 -28.47 37.34
N PRO A 731 -14.51 -27.98 36.65
CA PRO A 731 -15.42 -26.97 37.20
C PRO A 731 -16.09 -27.48 38.48
N THR A 732 -16.09 -26.68 39.53
CA THR A 732 -16.75 -27.02 40.80
C THR A 732 -18.27 -26.94 40.68
N GLU A 733 -19.01 -27.61 41.57
CA GLU A 733 -20.49 -27.55 41.60
C GLU A 733 -21.04 -26.13 41.68
N LYS A 734 -20.34 -25.23 42.38
CA LYS A 734 -20.73 -23.81 42.50
C LYS A 734 -20.48 -22.99 41.24
N GLU A 735 -19.65 -23.51 40.33
CA GLU A 735 -19.36 -22.86 39.06
C GLU A 735 -20.30 -23.34 37.94
N LEU A 736 -20.87 -24.54 38.09
CA LEU A 736 -21.80 -25.12 37.11
C LEU A 736 -23.16 -24.43 37.18
N ALA A 737 -23.78 -24.29 36.02
CA ALA A 737 -25.18 -23.90 35.93
C ALA A 737 -26.09 -25.04 36.39
N ASP A 738 -27.28 -24.71 36.91
CA ASP A 738 -28.26 -25.71 37.33
C ASP A 738 -28.58 -26.71 36.21
N GLY A 739 -28.47 -28.00 36.53
CA GLY A 739 -28.71 -29.08 35.58
C GLY A 739 -27.54 -29.38 34.62
N TYR A 740 -26.32 -28.95 34.94
CA TYR A 740 -25.11 -29.29 34.17
C TYR A 740 -24.06 -30.00 35.04
N VAL A 741 -23.25 -30.84 34.40
CA VAL A 741 -22.16 -31.62 35.04
C VAL A 741 -20.88 -31.54 34.21
N ALA A 742 -19.73 -31.64 34.88
CA ALA A 742 -18.45 -31.82 34.22
C ALA A 742 -18.18 -33.31 33.97
N VAL A 743 -17.86 -33.67 32.73
CA VAL A 743 -17.50 -35.03 32.31
C VAL A 743 -16.03 -35.03 31.92
N LYS A 744 -15.28 -36.00 32.44
CA LYS A 744 -13.87 -36.17 32.14
C LYS A 744 -13.68 -37.08 30.92
N ASP A 745 -12.91 -36.61 29.95
CA ASP A 745 -12.41 -37.32 28.78
C ASP A 745 -10.89 -37.39 28.86
N ASP A 746 -10.35 -38.59 29.12
CA ASP A 746 -8.91 -38.81 29.26
C ASP A 746 -8.15 -38.76 27.91
N ALA A 747 -8.85 -38.64 26.77
CA ALA A 747 -8.21 -38.51 25.46
C ALA A 747 -7.57 -37.13 25.23
N ASP A 748 -8.18 -36.05 25.75
CA ASP A 748 -7.62 -34.70 25.68
C ASP A 748 -6.82 -34.37 26.94
N LYS A 749 -5.50 -34.44 26.81
CA LYS A 749 -4.59 -34.20 27.95
C LYS A 749 -4.50 -32.74 28.38
N THR A 750 -4.99 -31.80 27.57
CA THR A 750 -4.90 -30.36 27.87
C THR A 750 -6.21 -29.83 28.43
N TYR A 751 -7.34 -30.30 27.92
CA TYR A 751 -8.68 -29.94 28.38
C TYR A 751 -9.57 -31.17 28.60
N PRO A 752 -9.25 -32.02 29.60
CA PRO A 752 -9.97 -33.26 29.82
C PRO A 752 -11.41 -33.06 30.31
N TYR A 753 -11.80 -31.90 30.84
CA TYR A 753 -13.15 -31.72 31.38
C TYR A 753 -14.04 -31.00 30.39
N THR A 754 -15.21 -31.57 30.07
CA THR A 754 -16.24 -30.97 29.22
C THR A 754 -17.54 -30.83 30.01
N VAL A 755 -18.18 -29.65 29.95
CA VAL A 755 -19.47 -29.44 30.64
C VAL A 755 -20.64 -29.76 29.71
N VAL A 756 -21.56 -30.60 30.18
CA VAL A 756 -22.75 -31.03 29.45
C VAL A 756 -23.99 -30.98 30.35
N LYS A 757 -25.18 -30.98 29.75
CA LYS A 757 -26.44 -31.04 30.49
C LYS A 757 -26.59 -32.40 31.17
N TYR A 758 -26.94 -32.40 32.45
CA TYR A 758 -27.24 -33.61 33.21
C TYR A 758 -28.46 -34.33 32.60
N THR A 759 -28.32 -35.64 32.40
CA THR A 759 -29.42 -36.53 32.07
C THR A 759 -29.46 -37.60 33.15
N GLU A 760 -30.62 -37.79 33.79
CA GLU A 760 -30.78 -38.85 34.79
C GLU A 760 -30.50 -40.22 34.14
N PRO A 761 -29.75 -41.11 34.81
CA PRO A 761 -29.58 -42.47 34.30
C PRO A 761 -30.94 -43.19 34.24
N SER A 762 -31.26 -43.72 33.06
CA SER A 762 -32.45 -44.55 32.86
C SER A 762 -32.38 -45.81 33.74
N PRO A 763 -33.46 -46.23 34.43
CA PRO A 763 -33.46 -47.42 35.28
C PRO A 763 -33.23 -48.71 34.46
N GLU A 764 -32.48 -49.64 35.05
CA GLU A 764 -32.02 -50.91 34.47
C GLU A 764 -33.18 -51.93 34.29
N PRO A 765 -33.28 -52.65 33.16
CA PRO A 765 -34.36 -53.63 32.95
C PRO A 765 -34.08 -54.99 33.63
N GLU A 766 -35.10 -55.57 34.27
CA GLU A 766 -35.05 -56.88 34.96
C GLU A 766 -34.81 -58.09 34.02
N PRO A 767 -34.21 -59.20 34.51
CA PRO A 767 -33.78 -60.33 33.68
C PRO A 767 -34.90 -61.36 33.41
N GLY A 768 -35.15 -61.68 32.13
CA GLY A 768 -36.02 -62.77 31.68
C GLY A 768 -35.26 -64.01 31.14
N PRO A 769 -35.87 -65.21 31.10
CA PRO A 769 -35.18 -66.49 30.91
C PRO A 769 -34.96 -66.90 29.44
N SER A 770 -33.95 -67.74 29.21
CA SER A 770 -33.49 -68.35 27.93
C SER A 770 -33.63 -69.91 28.02
N PRO A 771 -33.56 -70.76 26.96
CA PRO A 771 -33.01 -70.57 25.60
C PRO A 771 -33.71 -71.27 24.39
N ASN A 772 -33.19 -70.99 23.17
CA ASN A 772 -32.90 -71.89 22.02
C ASN A 772 -33.61 -71.56 20.65
N PRO A 773 -33.03 -71.86 19.46
CA PRO A 773 -31.64 -71.78 18.97
C PRO A 773 -31.43 -70.73 17.84
N ASP A 774 -30.16 -70.50 17.55
CA ASP A 774 -29.52 -69.44 16.73
C ASP A 774 -29.64 -69.63 15.20
N PRO A 775 -29.56 -68.54 14.42
CA PRO A 775 -28.38 -68.36 13.58
C PRO A 775 -27.71 -66.98 13.72
N THR A 776 -26.41 -67.03 14.00
CA THR A 776 -25.35 -66.02 13.94
C THR A 776 -25.44 -64.96 12.82
N PRO A 777 -24.76 -63.80 12.95
CA PRO A 777 -24.32 -63.08 14.15
C PRO A 777 -24.97 -61.68 14.22
N SER A 778 -25.29 -61.16 15.41
CA SER A 778 -25.62 -59.73 15.54
C SER A 778 -24.99 -59.11 16.80
N PRO A 779 -24.24 -58.00 16.66
CA PRO A 779 -23.46 -57.39 17.73
C PRO A 779 -24.29 -56.40 18.58
N ASN A 780 -24.00 -56.39 19.88
CA ASN A 780 -24.01 -55.30 20.87
C ASN A 780 -25.08 -54.17 20.77
N PRO A 781 -25.80 -53.82 21.87
CA PRO A 781 -26.72 -52.67 21.85
C PRO A 781 -25.95 -51.37 21.53
N THR A 782 -26.41 -50.73 20.46
CA THR A 782 -25.83 -49.56 19.83
C THR A 782 -26.10 -48.30 20.69
N PRO A 783 -25.12 -47.38 20.83
CA PRO A 783 -25.36 -46.07 21.44
C PRO A 783 -26.56 -45.39 20.78
N THR A 784 -27.41 -44.70 21.54
CA THR A 784 -28.44 -43.82 20.97
C THR A 784 -27.72 -42.89 19.98
N PRO A 785 -27.99 -43.00 18.67
CA PRO A 785 -27.24 -42.26 17.69
C PRO A 785 -27.54 -40.78 17.90
N THR A 786 -26.50 -39.97 18.06
CA THR A 786 -26.49 -38.62 17.48
C THR A 786 -27.08 -38.77 16.08
N PRO A 787 -28.16 -38.04 15.70
CA PRO A 787 -28.78 -38.22 14.39
C PRO A 787 -27.68 -38.16 13.34
N THR A 788 -27.44 -39.29 12.68
CA THR A 788 -26.34 -39.43 11.74
C THR A 788 -26.74 -38.63 10.50
N VAL A 789 -26.18 -37.43 10.38
CA VAL A 789 -26.45 -36.58 9.21
C VAL A 789 -25.82 -37.24 8.00
N THR A 790 -26.66 -37.66 7.06
CA THR A 790 -26.21 -38.28 5.82
C THR A 790 -25.66 -37.19 4.91
N ALA A 791 -24.33 -37.17 4.74
CA ALA A 791 -23.66 -36.25 3.84
C ALA A 791 -23.93 -36.60 2.38
N VAL A 792 -24.28 -35.60 1.57
CA VAL A 792 -24.44 -35.67 0.11
C VAL A 792 -23.47 -34.71 -0.56
N PRO A 793 -22.76 -35.12 -1.62
CA PRO A 793 -21.89 -34.22 -2.35
C PRO A 793 -22.70 -33.15 -3.09
N VAL A 794 -22.20 -31.91 -3.09
CA VAL A 794 -22.65 -30.85 -3.99
C VAL A 794 -21.60 -30.72 -5.08
N TYR A 795 -21.99 -31.10 -6.30
CA TYR A 795 -21.16 -31.01 -7.50
C TYR A 795 -21.16 -29.58 -8.03
N ARG A 796 -20.00 -29.10 -8.45
CA ARG A 796 -19.83 -27.83 -9.18
C ARG A 796 -19.46 -28.14 -10.62
N VAL A 797 -20.20 -27.57 -11.56
CA VAL A 797 -19.90 -27.66 -13.00
C VAL A 797 -19.83 -26.25 -13.59
N TYR A 798 -18.95 -26.05 -14.56
CA TYR A 798 -18.64 -24.74 -15.16
C TYR A 798 -18.89 -24.75 -16.67
N ASP A 799 -19.69 -23.82 -17.17
CA ASP A 799 -19.85 -23.59 -18.60
C ASP A 799 -18.78 -22.63 -19.11
N VAL A 800 -17.86 -23.16 -19.92
CA VAL A 800 -16.80 -22.36 -20.54
C VAL A 800 -17.31 -21.31 -21.53
N ASN A 801 -18.54 -21.47 -22.04
CA ASN A 801 -19.10 -20.57 -23.06
C ASN A 801 -19.83 -19.38 -22.43
N SER A 802 -20.64 -19.60 -21.40
CA SER A 802 -21.37 -18.54 -20.69
C SER A 802 -20.62 -17.97 -19.48
N GLY A 803 -19.67 -18.73 -18.91
CA GLY A 803 -18.95 -18.38 -17.69
C GLY A 803 -19.73 -18.68 -16.41
N LEU A 804 -20.86 -19.39 -16.49
CA LEU A 804 -21.72 -19.74 -15.35
C LEU A 804 -21.26 -21.01 -14.64
N HIS A 805 -21.46 -21.05 -13.32
CA HIS A 805 -21.32 -22.22 -12.46
C HIS A 805 -22.70 -22.75 -12.08
N HIS A 806 -22.81 -24.07 -11.99
CA HIS A 806 -24.00 -24.74 -11.48
C HIS A 806 -23.67 -25.66 -10.32
N TYR A 807 -24.52 -25.64 -9.29
CA TYR A 807 -24.36 -26.44 -8.08
C TYR A 807 -25.54 -27.40 -7.90
N THR A 808 -25.24 -28.69 -7.79
CA THR A 808 -26.29 -29.71 -7.66
C THR A 808 -25.87 -30.92 -6.81
N THR A 809 -26.81 -31.50 -6.07
CA THR A 809 -26.66 -32.82 -5.43
C THR A 809 -27.03 -33.98 -6.37
N SER A 810 -27.60 -33.68 -7.55
CA SER A 810 -28.03 -34.67 -8.53
C SER A 810 -26.88 -35.04 -9.46
N GLU A 811 -26.42 -36.30 -9.33
CA GLU A 811 -25.41 -36.85 -10.22
C GLU A 811 -25.88 -36.87 -11.69
N ALA A 812 -27.18 -37.14 -11.92
CA ALA A 812 -27.76 -37.16 -13.25
C ALA A 812 -27.80 -35.78 -13.91
N GLU A 813 -28.00 -34.71 -13.13
CA GLU A 813 -27.97 -33.32 -13.60
C GLU A 813 -26.55 -32.89 -13.96
N ARG A 814 -25.57 -33.19 -13.10
CA ARG A 814 -24.13 -33.02 -13.41
C ARG A 814 -23.76 -33.72 -14.71
N ASP A 815 -24.07 -35.02 -14.83
CA ASP A 815 -23.73 -35.82 -16.01
C ASP A 815 -24.43 -35.32 -17.28
N HIS A 816 -25.64 -34.77 -17.15
CA HIS A 816 -26.35 -34.16 -18.25
C HIS A 816 -25.66 -32.88 -18.73
N LEU A 817 -25.27 -31.98 -17.83
CA LEU A 817 -24.55 -30.74 -18.16
C LEU A 817 -23.17 -31.04 -18.77
N VAL A 818 -22.46 -32.03 -18.23
CA VAL A 818 -21.17 -32.50 -18.79
C VAL A 818 -21.34 -33.05 -20.21
N ARG A 819 -22.40 -33.82 -20.48
CA ARG A 819 -22.72 -34.27 -21.85
C ARG A 819 -23.05 -33.12 -22.80
N LEU A 820 -23.54 -31.99 -22.28
CA LEU A 820 -23.80 -30.76 -23.04
C LEU A 820 -22.54 -29.89 -23.21
N GLY A 821 -21.38 -30.33 -22.71
CA GLY A 821 -20.09 -29.66 -22.90
C GLY A 821 -19.62 -28.81 -21.73
N TRP A 822 -20.32 -28.84 -20.59
CA TRP A 822 -19.87 -28.16 -19.36
C TRP A 822 -18.69 -28.93 -18.74
N ARG A 823 -17.78 -28.20 -18.08
CA ARG A 823 -16.64 -28.78 -17.39
C ARG A 823 -17.05 -29.22 -15.98
N ASP A 824 -16.81 -30.49 -15.65
CA ASP A 824 -16.95 -30.98 -14.27
C ASP A 824 -15.79 -30.46 -13.41
N GLU A 825 -16.11 -29.79 -12.31
CA GLU A 825 -15.13 -29.30 -11.33
C GLU A 825 -15.16 -30.13 -10.03
N GLY A 826 -15.95 -31.21 -10.00
CA GLY A 826 -16.02 -32.17 -8.91
C GLY A 826 -16.91 -31.74 -7.76
N THR A 827 -16.74 -32.40 -6.61
CA THR A 827 -17.46 -32.07 -5.38
C THR A 827 -16.88 -30.80 -4.77
N SER A 828 -17.68 -29.73 -4.74
CA SER A 828 -17.27 -28.45 -4.16
C SER A 828 -17.37 -28.46 -2.63
N PHE A 829 -18.42 -29.09 -2.10
CA PHE A 829 -18.57 -29.36 -0.67
C PHE A 829 -19.60 -30.46 -0.39
N LYS A 830 -19.72 -30.92 0.86
CA LYS A 830 -20.77 -31.85 1.31
C LYS A 830 -21.88 -31.13 2.08
N ALA A 831 -23.11 -31.35 1.67
CA ALA A 831 -24.33 -30.89 2.33
C ALA A 831 -25.04 -32.05 3.06
N ALA A 832 -26.11 -31.76 3.81
CA ALA A 832 -26.96 -32.76 4.42
C ALA A 832 -28.10 -33.18 3.47
N LYS A 833 -28.39 -34.48 3.44
CA LYS A 833 -29.63 -34.98 2.85
C LYS A 833 -30.81 -34.55 3.72
N GLU A 834 -31.97 -34.34 3.09
CA GLU A 834 -33.22 -34.10 3.82
C GLU A 834 -33.48 -35.22 4.84
N ASP A 835 -33.71 -34.82 6.08
CA ASP A 835 -34.16 -35.69 7.17
C ASP A 835 -35.16 -34.93 8.03
N ALA A 836 -36.44 -35.24 7.85
CA ALA A 836 -37.54 -34.61 8.57
C ALA A 836 -37.50 -34.85 10.10
N SER A 837 -36.75 -35.87 10.57
CA SER A 837 -36.58 -36.14 11.99
C SER A 837 -35.53 -35.25 12.65
N ASN A 838 -34.62 -34.66 11.85
CA ASN A 838 -33.55 -33.79 12.33
C ASN A 838 -33.93 -32.30 12.24
N LYS A 839 -34.35 -31.73 13.37
CA LYS A 839 -34.77 -30.31 13.48
C LYS A 839 -33.63 -29.29 13.30
N ASN A 840 -32.36 -29.73 13.28
CA ASN A 840 -31.20 -28.86 13.11
C ASN A 840 -30.90 -28.56 11.63
N LEU A 841 -31.50 -29.33 10.70
CA LEU A 841 -31.32 -29.11 9.27
C LEU A 841 -32.06 -27.85 8.82
N LYS A 842 -31.36 -26.98 8.09
CA LYS A 842 -31.91 -25.77 7.46
C LYS A 842 -31.86 -25.92 5.93
N PRO A 843 -32.92 -25.53 5.21
CA PRO A 843 -32.94 -25.63 3.76
C PRO A 843 -32.04 -24.55 3.13
N VAL A 844 -31.41 -24.91 2.02
CA VAL A 844 -30.85 -23.97 1.04
C VAL A 844 -31.76 -24.00 -0.18
N TYR A 845 -32.36 -22.86 -0.49
CA TYR A 845 -33.24 -22.70 -1.62
C TYR A 845 -32.45 -22.44 -2.90
N ARG A 846 -33.02 -22.81 -4.05
CA ARG A 846 -32.46 -22.57 -5.39
C ARG A 846 -33.45 -21.81 -6.24
N GLU A 847 -33.01 -20.70 -6.82
CA GLU A 847 -33.79 -19.87 -7.73
C GLU A 847 -33.08 -19.74 -9.08
N TYR A 848 -33.84 -19.86 -10.17
CA TYR A 848 -33.34 -19.72 -11.54
C TYR A 848 -33.85 -18.42 -12.16
N ASN A 849 -32.95 -17.64 -12.78
CA ASN A 849 -33.32 -16.46 -13.55
C ASN A 849 -33.51 -16.82 -15.03
N PRO A 850 -34.76 -16.86 -15.55
CA PRO A 850 -35.01 -17.19 -16.95
C PRO A 850 -34.51 -16.12 -17.94
N ASN A 851 -34.13 -14.92 -17.45
CA ASN A 851 -33.72 -13.81 -18.31
C ASN A 851 -32.24 -13.86 -18.73
N ASP A 852 -31.37 -14.42 -17.90
CA ASP A 852 -29.91 -14.43 -18.11
C ASP A 852 -29.25 -15.78 -17.84
N GLY A 853 -29.98 -16.77 -17.30
CA GLY A 853 -29.48 -18.11 -17.04
C GLY A 853 -28.80 -18.27 -15.66
N ASN A 854 -28.69 -17.21 -14.86
CA ASN A 854 -28.07 -17.26 -13.54
C ASN A 854 -28.90 -18.10 -12.56
N HIS A 855 -28.23 -18.73 -11.60
CA HIS A 855 -28.85 -19.39 -10.46
C HIS A 855 -28.39 -18.73 -9.15
N ASN A 856 -29.27 -18.75 -8.16
CA ASN A 856 -28.97 -18.35 -6.80
C ASN A 856 -29.19 -19.53 -5.84
N TRP A 857 -28.34 -19.62 -4.81
CA TRP A 857 -28.52 -20.52 -3.68
C TRP A 857 -28.48 -19.71 -2.38
N THR A 858 -29.52 -19.83 -1.57
CA THR A 858 -29.63 -19.05 -0.34
C THR A 858 -30.28 -19.79 0.82
N MET A 859 -29.80 -19.54 2.04
CA MET A 859 -30.50 -19.88 3.27
C MET A 859 -31.55 -18.83 3.67
N SER A 860 -31.50 -17.64 3.07
CA SER A 860 -32.40 -16.53 3.38
C SER A 860 -33.74 -16.75 2.69
N LYS A 861 -34.72 -17.20 3.46
CA LYS A 861 -36.10 -17.28 2.97
C LYS A 861 -36.65 -15.93 2.47
N ALA A 862 -36.15 -14.81 3.00
CA ALA A 862 -36.53 -13.48 2.55
C ALA A 862 -35.94 -13.12 1.17
N GLU A 863 -34.72 -13.57 0.87
CA GLU A 863 -34.08 -13.40 -0.44
C GLU A 863 -34.80 -14.25 -1.49
N HIS A 864 -35.06 -15.53 -1.17
CA HIS A 864 -35.91 -16.42 -1.97
C HIS A 864 -37.25 -15.77 -2.32
N ASP A 865 -38.00 -15.35 -1.29
CA ASP A 865 -39.34 -14.77 -1.45
C ASP A 865 -39.31 -13.43 -2.20
N HIS A 866 -38.16 -12.77 -2.25
CA HIS A 866 -37.96 -11.56 -3.04
C HIS A 866 -37.67 -11.91 -4.50
N LEU A 867 -36.70 -12.80 -4.77
CA LEU A 867 -36.29 -13.21 -6.13
C LEU A 867 -37.46 -13.81 -6.91
N VAL A 868 -38.21 -14.71 -6.28
CA VAL A 868 -39.41 -15.31 -6.88
C VAL A 868 -40.46 -14.24 -7.21
N ARG A 869 -40.63 -13.26 -6.32
CA ARG A 869 -41.58 -12.15 -6.53
C ARG A 869 -41.17 -11.22 -7.68
N VAL A 870 -39.88 -11.07 -7.93
CA VAL A 870 -39.36 -10.24 -9.03
C VAL A 870 -39.13 -11.03 -10.32
N GLY A 871 -39.64 -12.27 -10.41
CA GLY A 871 -39.75 -13.03 -11.65
C GLY A 871 -38.78 -14.20 -11.83
N TRP A 872 -37.97 -14.53 -10.82
CA TRP A 872 -37.15 -15.74 -10.83
C TRP A 872 -38.03 -16.98 -10.60
N HIS A 873 -37.62 -18.12 -11.13
CA HIS A 873 -38.30 -19.40 -10.95
C HIS A 873 -37.81 -20.08 -9.68
N ASP A 874 -38.74 -20.42 -8.79
CA ASP A 874 -38.50 -21.24 -7.61
C ASP A 874 -38.24 -22.68 -8.04
N GLU A 875 -37.05 -23.20 -7.76
CA GLU A 875 -36.68 -24.58 -8.04
C GLU A 875 -36.66 -25.46 -6.77
N GLY A 876 -37.17 -24.93 -5.65
CA GLY A 876 -37.31 -25.62 -4.39
C GLY A 876 -36.03 -25.65 -3.54
N VAL A 877 -35.97 -26.63 -2.63
CA VAL A 877 -34.82 -26.85 -1.74
C VAL A 877 -33.78 -27.69 -2.48
N ALA A 878 -32.58 -27.13 -2.67
CA ALA A 878 -31.49 -27.83 -3.36
C ALA A 878 -30.78 -28.84 -2.45
N TRP A 879 -30.59 -28.49 -1.18
CA TRP A 879 -30.05 -29.36 -0.13
C TRP A 879 -30.33 -28.76 1.25
N TYR A 880 -29.94 -29.50 2.29
CA TYR A 880 -30.01 -29.04 3.67
C TYR A 880 -28.60 -28.82 4.23
N VAL A 881 -28.47 -27.94 5.21
CA VAL A 881 -27.24 -27.72 5.97
C VAL A 881 -27.49 -27.97 7.43
N ASP A 882 -26.52 -28.57 8.12
CA ASP A 882 -26.58 -28.81 9.55
C ASP A 882 -25.97 -27.60 10.28
N ALA A 883 -26.76 -26.99 11.19
CA ALA A 883 -26.30 -25.87 12.02
C ALA A 883 -25.15 -26.21 12.98
N SER A 884 -24.80 -27.50 13.12
CA SER A 884 -23.63 -27.98 13.89
C SER A 884 -22.38 -28.22 13.05
N ALA A 885 -22.48 -28.10 11.72
CA ALA A 885 -21.34 -28.26 10.81
C ALA A 885 -20.33 -27.11 10.98
N SER A 886 -19.05 -27.32 10.63
CA SER A 886 -17.99 -26.34 10.95
C SER A 886 -17.25 -25.75 9.76
N THR A 887 -17.43 -26.29 8.56
CA THR A 887 -16.66 -25.90 7.38
C THR A 887 -17.41 -24.85 6.58
N GLU A 888 -16.88 -23.63 6.53
CA GLU A 888 -17.54 -22.49 5.91
C GLU A 888 -17.60 -22.61 4.39
N VAL A 889 -18.77 -22.33 3.81
CA VAL A 889 -18.94 -22.11 2.37
C VAL A 889 -19.11 -20.61 2.16
N TYR A 890 -18.16 -20.01 1.48
CA TYR A 890 -18.13 -18.59 1.14
C TYR A 890 -18.90 -18.31 -0.14
N ARG A 891 -19.61 -17.18 -0.21
CA ARG A 891 -20.35 -16.71 -1.39
C ARG A 891 -19.70 -15.44 -1.96
N LEU A 892 -19.48 -15.42 -3.27
CA LEU A 892 -19.03 -14.25 -4.01
C LEU A 892 -20.04 -13.89 -5.08
N TYR A 893 -20.26 -12.61 -5.31
CA TYR A 893 -21.15 -12.07 -6.35
C TYR A 893 -20.35 -11.31 -7.41
N ASN A 894 -20.59 -11.58 -8.68
CA ASN A 894 -20.00 -10.82 -9.78
C ASN A 894 -20.94 -9.68 -10.21
N PRO A 895 -20.61 -8.41 -9.93
CA PRO A 895 -21.47 -7.29 -10.31
C PRO A 895 -21.61 -7.10 -11.83
N ASN A 896 -20.71 -7.69 -12.64
CA ASN A 896 -20.72 -7.54 -14.09
C ASN A 896 -21.59 -8.58 -14.80
N SER A 897 -21.78 -9.77 -14.22
CA SER A 897 -22.54 -10.87 -14.85
C SER A 897 -23.77 -11.33 -14.05
N GLY A 898 -23.92 -10.89 -12.79
CA GLY A 898 -24.98 -11.37 -11.91
C GLY A 898 -24.68 -12.73 -11.26
N GLU A 899 -23.53 -13.33 -11.57
CA GLU A 899 -23.16 -14.69 -11.19
C GLU A 899 -22.74 -14.81 -9.73
N HIS A 900 -22.99 -15.96 -9.12
CA HIS A 900 -22.49 -16.29 -7.78
C HIS A 900 -21.56 -17.51 -7.79
N VAL A 901 -20.51 -17.45 -6.98
CA VAL A 901 -19.62 -18.60 -6.70
C VAL A 901 -19.70 -18.95 -5.22
N TYR A 902 -19.83 -20.26 -4.95
CA TYR A 902 -19.83 -20.88 -3.63
C TYR A 902 -18.61 -21.77 -3.49
N THR A 903 -17.80 -21.56 -2.45
CA THR A 903 -16.54 -22.30 -2.26
C THR A 903 -16.16 -22.44 -0.80
N THR A 904 -15.57 -23.59 -0.43
CA THR A 904 -14.90 -23.79 0.87
C THR A 904 -13.44 -23.31 0.86
N SER A 905 -12.91 -22.96 -0.31
CA SER A 905 -11.53 -22.50 -0.47
C SER A 905 -11.42 -21.02 -0.17
N TRP A 906 -10.85 -20.70 1.00
CA TRP A 906 -10.48 -19.32 1.34
C TRP A 906 -9.56 -18.68 0.30
N ALA A 907 -8.67 -19.47 -0.33
CA ALA A 907 -7.77 -18.99 -1.36
C ALA A 907 -8.51 -18.59 -2.65
N GLU A 908 -9.53 -19.35 -3.06
CA GLU A 908 -10.40 -19.01 -4.20
C GLU A 908 -11.22 -17.77 -3.89
N TYR A 909 -11.83 -17.70 -2.69
CA TYR A 909 -12.58 -16.54 -2.21
C TYR A 909 -11.76 -15.25 -2.24
N GLU A 910 -10.53 -15.31 -1.75
CA GLU A 910 -9.59 -14.18 -1.76
C GLU A 910 -9.11 -13.81 -3.17
N SER A 911 -8.81 -14.81 -4.00
CA SER A 911 -8.32 -14.60 -5.37
C SER A 911 -9.40 -13.98 -6.26
N VAL A 912 -10.62 -14.49 -6.19
CA VAL A 912 -11.75 -14.03 -7.00
C VAL A 912 -12.25 -12.67 -6.49
N GLY A 913 -12.22 -12.42 -5.18
CA GLY A 913 -12.44 -11.08 -4.61
C GLY A 913 -11.46 -10.04 -5.14
N ARG A 914 -10.16 -10.35 -5.18
CA ARG A 914 -9.13 -9.48 -5.81
C ARG A 914 -9.34 -9.23 -7.30
N ALA A 915 -10.03 -10.14 -7.99
CA ALA A 915 -10.39 -10.00 -9.40
C ALA A 915 -11.64 -9.11 -9.62
N GLY A 916 -12.20 -8.52 -8.55
CA GLY A 916 -13.28 -7.54 -8.62
C GLY A 916 -14.68 -8.07 -8.30
N TRP A 917 -14.80 -9.30 -7.82
CA TRP A 917 -16.07 -9.85 -7.34
C TRP A 917 -16.36 -9.37 -5.90
N HIS A 918 -17.63 -9.17 -5.58
CA HIS A 918 -18.08 -8.82 -4.24
C HIS A 918 -18.03 -10.04 -3.32
N GLN A 919 -17.20 -9.96 -2.29
CA GLN A 919 -17.07 -10.95 -1.22
C GLN A 919 -18.24 -10.81 -0.24
N GLU A 920 -19.22 -11.71 -0.28
CA GLU A 920 -20.47 -11.60 0.51
C GLU A 920 -20.43 -12.37 1.83
N GLY A 921 -19.29 -12.99 2.16
CA GLY A 921 -19.06 -13.70 3.41
C GLY A 921 -19.49 -15.16 3.37
N VAL A 922 -19.74 -15.72 4.56
CA VAL A 922 -20.15 -17.11 4.73
C VAL A 922 -21.63 -17.24 4.41
N ALA A 923 -21.98 -18.06 3.41
CA ALA A 923 -23.37 -18.35 3.09
C ALA A 923 -23.96 -19.44 4.01
N TRP A 924 -23.18 -20.48 4.32
CA TRP A 924 -23.56 -21.55 5.26
C TRP A 924 -22.35 -22.39 5.70
N GLN A 925 -22.61 -23.38 6.56
CA GLN A 925 -21.65 -24.39 6.97
C GLN A 925 -21.94 -25.73 6.26
N SER A 926 -20.89 -26.38 5.79
CA SER A 926 -20.88 -27.68 5.11
C SER A 926 -20.29 -28.77 6.01
N LEU A 927 -20.57 -30.03 5.68
CA LEU A 927 -20.18 -31.24 6.42
C LEU A 927 -18.76 -31.74 6.09
N ASP A 928 -17.94 -30.94 5.39
CA ASP A 928 -16.58 -31.34 5.03
C ASP A 928 -15.57 -31.28 6.17
#